data_AF-A0A842SPF8-F1
#
_entry.id   AF-A0A842SPF8-F1
#
_cell.length_a   1.000
_cell.length_b   1.000
_cell.length_c   1.000
_cell.angle_alpha   90.00
_cell.angle_beta   90.00
_cell.angle_gamma   90.00
#
_symmetry.space_group_name_H-M   'P 1'
#
loop_
_entity.id
_entity.type
_entity.pdbx_description
1 polymer ?
#
loop_
_entity_poly.entity_id
_entity_poly.type
_entity_poly.pdbx_seq_one_letter_code
_entity_poly.pdbx_strand_id
1 'polypeptide(L)'
;MNVKKAVKRIAALAAGTTMVTATIMGAMAYDLADYPEPFVENGVFGGKLVIGQAAEVADVIGAIDIAASLQAAAVTPVEASGSTTSVSVSGGVQIKDSSEDVHLGDDIASFNDNDWSETEFPDLLADGIVEDDDGTEYDYEQAVALLNATVGYAMNNDYSDDPIFYLDLNPSGTDYIEFHVDFKDNVNATELDDSETIEMFGKTYTFDPDNENGEDFVLFGSDQTVTASQDEPVTVQVDGEEYTIEILGGNTDDSTAIVRVTGDGTTTKTLEQGDSRTMAGLDLYISDVFISNIGEDTISVSIFVGSSKIIIPDASTSWEEIELNDEDDTDIYGKLGGNVGDLTDIYFKVSPSDFLDPSLDDDEWDWLPLGQSFEDPLFDFELSFDSLSPSIASRTPLELERAGDGYTVTFVNNDGDEYDFEVLAEGTTNTITNGEDGDFVLAQTNIDDGQYYILESDAADTGDRVTYFFEVRDVDNTTSPKEVDLKNLIDGTTSTYEVNDEIEDTNIDVDAVPDEDTFTLSSASASRIIHEGGLVLNLDTDLTDNASNLTIVEDAGEDGDDITAPDTLTFAITHDNTDDKQLEIGAVSWGNATSISGVADDGDDYEYGMSAFGTWYELETDNSGDYLKVYYAEEETDFLVFLNGPDAVVVTSGGDSGDAYVINEFVVGQIAVYDDEAMSL
;
A
#
# COMPACT_ATOMS: atom_id res chain seq x y z
N MET A 1 -37.56 29.53 -56.09
CA MET A 1 -36.44 29.80 -55.16
C MET A 1 -36.90 29.91 -53.70
N ASN A 2 -37.83 29.07 -53.22
CA ASN A 2 -38.39 29.19 -51.85
C ASN A 2 -38.31 27.90 -50.99
N VAL A 3 -37.76 26.80 -51.50
CA VAL A 3 -37.61 25.55 -50.71
C VAL A 3 -36.30 25.52 -49.90
N LYS A 4 -35.22 26.15 -50.40
CA LYS A 4 -33.94 26.28 -49.67
C LYS A 4 -34.00 27.19 -48.43
N LYS A 5 -35.03 28.04 -48.28
CA LYS A 5 -35.22 28.89 -47.08
C LYS A 5 -36.07 28.24 -46.00
N ALA A 6 -36.89 27.24 -46.33
CA ALA A 6 -37.72 26.52 -45.35
C ALA A 6 -36.92 25.42 -44.62
N VAL A 7 -36.03 24.71 -45.31
CA VAL A 7 -35.16 23.68 -44.71
C VAL A 7 -34.13 24.28 -43.74
N LYS A 8 -33.58 25.47 -44.05
CA LYS A 8 -32.69 26.20 -43.11
C LYS A 8 -33.40 26.73 -41.87
N ARG A 9 -34.73 26.91 -41.89
CA ARG A 9 -35.50 27.34 -40.70
C ARG A 9 -35.95 26.17 -39.82
N ILE A 10 -36.05 24.95 -40.37
CA ILE A 10 -36.40 23.74 -39.59
C ILE A 10 -35.12 23.12 -38.97
N ALA A 11 -33.97 23.16 -39.65
CA ALA A 11 -32.70 22.73 -39.06
C ALA A 11 -32.23 23.62 -37.89
N ALA A 12 -32.51 24.93 -37.95
CA ALA A 12 -32.19 25.86 -36.86
C ALA A 12 -33.15 25.76 -35.66
N LEU A 13 -34.37 25.23 -35.85
CA LEU A 13 -35.34 25.01 -34.78
C LEU A 13 -35.22 23.62 -34.12
N ALA A 14 -34.58 22.66 -34.79
CA ALA A 14 -34.25 21.35 -34.19
C ALA A 14 -32.97 21.39 -33.33
N ALA A 15 -32.00 22.25 -33.68
CA ALA A 15 -30.78 22.46 -32.88
C ALA A 15 -31.00 23.32 -31.62
N GLY A 16 -32.05 24.16 -31.62
CA GLY A 16 -32.40 25.01 -30.46
C GLY A 16 -33.18 24.29 -29.35
N THR A 17 -33.76 23.12 -29.64
CA THR A 17 -34.53 22.35 -28.64
C THR A 17 -33.70 21.31 -27.89
N THR A 18 -32.53 20.91 -28.39
CA THR A 18 -31.64 19.98 -27.67
C THR A 18 -30.84 20.67 -26.56
N MET A 19 -30.43 21.93 -26.75
CA MET A 19 -29.65 22.68 -25.74
C MET A 19 -30.47 23.16 -24.54
N VAL A 20 -31.78 23.38 -24.69
CA VAL A 20 -32.64 23.79 -23.55
C VAL A 20 -33.03 22.59 -22.68
N THR A 21 -32.99 21.36 -23.21
CA THR A 21 -33.14 20.14 -22.39
C THR A 21 -31.94 19.88 -21.49
N ALA A 22 -30.75 20.38 -21.83
CA ALA A 22 -29.54 20.24 -21.00
C ALA A 22 -29.48 21.27 -19.85
N THR A 23 -30.20 22.39 -19.95
CA THR A 23 -30.16 23.44 -18.90
C THR A 23 -31.26 23.30 -17.84
N ILE A 24 -32.22 22.39 -18.01
CA ILE A 24 -33.37 22.22 -17.09
C ILE A 24 -33.30 20.92 -16.28
N MET A 25 -32.41 19.97 -16.64
CA MET A 25 -31.96 18.93 -15.71
C MET A 25 -30.70 19.45 -15.02
N GLY A 26 -30.86 19.86 -13.76
CA GLY A 26 -29.94 20.73 -13.05
C GLY A 26 -28.54 20.16 -12.78
N ALA A 27 -27.60 21.10 -12.70
CA ALA A 27 -26.62 21.24 -11.62
C ALA A 27 -25.74 20.02 -11.29
N MET A 28 -24.98 19.50 -12.27
CA MET A 28 -23.85 18.58 -12.03
C MET A 28 -22.74 18.75 -13.10
N ALA A 29 -22.34 19.97 -13.45
CA ALA A 29 -20.99 20.18 -13.97
C ALA A 29 -20.17 20.55 -12.74
N TYR A 30 -19.45 19.57 -12.18
CA TYR A 30 -18.68 19.74 -10.96
C TYR A 30 -17.35 20.46 -11.24
N ASP A 31 -16.89 20.45 -12.50
CA ASP A 31 -15.60 20.97 -12.93
C ASP A 31 -15.74 22.00 -14.08
N LEU A 32 -14.88 23.02 -14.06
CA LEU A 32 -14.76 24.04 -15.10
C LEU A 32 -14.22 23.45 -16.41
N ALA A 33 -13.50 22.32 -16.36
CA ALA A 33 -13.00 21.58 -17.53
C ALA A 33 -14.12 21.04 -18.45
N ASP A 34 -15.35 20.86 -17.94
CA ASP A 34 -16.50 20.39 -18.71
C ASP A 34 -17.08 21.45 -19.69
N TYR A 35 -16.61 22.69 -19.60
CA TYR A 35 -17.06 23.75 -20.49
C TYR A 35 -16.38 23.63 -21.87
N PRO A 36 -17.14 23.74 -22.97
CA PRO A 36 -16.58 23.56 -24.31
C PRO A 36 -15.59 24.67 -24.68
N GLU A 37 -14.50 24.31 -25.35
CA GLU A 37 -13.66 25.27 -26.07
C GLU A 37 -14.51 26.12 -27.04
N PRO A 38 -14.30 27.45 -27.13
CA PRO A 38 -13.15 28.21 -26.63
C PRO A 38 -13.40 28.95 -25.30
N PHE A 39 -14.33 28.49 -24.46
CA PHE A 39 -14.72 29.23 -23.25
C PHE A 39 -13.83 28.93 -22.05
N VAL A 40 -13.23 27.73 -22.01
CA VAL A 40 -12.22 27.31 -21.02
C VAL A 40 -11.06 26.70 -21.80
N GLU A 41 -9.84 27.09 -21.45
CA GLU A 41 -8.57 26.56 -21.98
C GLU A 41 -7.66 26.33 -20.77
N ASN A 42 -7.16 25.11 -20.59
CA ASN A 42 -6.33 24.70 -19.44
C ASN A 42 -6.94 25.04 -18.06
N GLY A 43 -8.23 24.75 -17.84
CA GLY A 43 -8.91 25.05 -16.57
C GLY A 43 -9.15 26.55 -16.31
N VAL A 44 -8.77 27.44 -17.23
CA VAL A 44 -8.95 28.89 -17.11
C VAL A 44 -10.08 29.36 -18.02
N PHE A 45 -11.06 30.07 -17.44
CA PHE A 45 -12.14 30.67 -18.21
C PHE A 45 -11.62 31.83 -19.09
N GLY A 46 -11.59 31.61 -20.41
CA GLY A 46 -11.18 32.59 -21.43
C GLY A 46 -12.32 33.42 -22.03
N GLY A 47 -13.56 33.21 -21.56
CA GLY A 47 -14.76 33.89 -22.07
C GLY A 47 -14.92 35.34 -21.60
N LYS A 48 -15.61 36.18 -22.38
CA LYS A 48 -15.99 37.55 -21.96
C LYS A 48 -17.42 37.61 -21.48
N LEU A 49 -17.63 38.12 -20.26
CA LEU A 49 -18.97 38.47 -19.76
C LEU A 49 -19.34 39.87 -20.27
N VAL A 50 -20.32 39.92 -21.17
CA VAL A 50 -20.77 41.17 -21.80
C VAL A 50 -22.04 41.66 -21.14
N ILE A 51 -21.98 42.87 -20.58
CA ILE A 51 -23.13 43.56 -20.00
C ILE A 51 -23.48 44.75 -20.88
N GLY A 52 -24.76 44.89 -21.23
CA GLY A 52 -25.23 46.03 -22.01
C GLY A 52 -25.12 47.34 -21.22
N GLN A 53 -24.80 48.46 -21.87
CA GLN A 53 -24.72 49.77 -21.23
C GLN A 53 -26.01 50.21 -20.50
N ALA A 54 -27.17 49.71 -20.95
CA ALA A 54 -28.47 49.97 -20.34
C ALA A 54 -28.96 48.83 -19.42
N ALA A 55 -28.09 47.88 -19.05
CA ALA A 55 -28.43 46.79 -18.15
C ALA A 55 -28.88 47.33 -16.79
N GLU A 56 -29.87 46.69 -16.18
CA GLU A 56 -30.30 47.10 -14.85
C GLU A 56 -29.20 46.77 -13.83
N VAL A 57 -29.18 47.48 -12.70
CA VAL A 57 -28.19 47.23 -11.63
C VAL A 57 -28.23 45.77 -11.17
N ALA A 58 -29.39 45.12 -11.24
CA ALA A 58 -29.54 43.69 -10.94
C ALA A 58 -28.79 42.78 -11.94
N ASP A 59 -28.77 43.13 -13.23
CA ASP A 59 -28.05 42.37 -14.26
C ASP A 59 -26.53 42.54 -14.10
N VAL A 60 -26.08 43.74 -13.69
CA VAL A 60 -24.66 44.01 -13.38
C VAL A 60 -24.22 43.18 -12.17
N ILE A 61 -25.04 43.13 -11.12
CA ILE A 61 -24.75 42.32 -9.92
C ILE A 61 -24.76 40.82 -10.27
N GLY A 62 -25.73 40.35 -11.07
CA GLY A 62 -25.77 38.96 -11.51
C GLY A 62 -24.56 38.56 -12.35
N ALA A 63 -24.06 39.46 -13.19
CA ALA A 63 -22.84 39.22 -13.96
C ALA A 63 -21.57 39.21 -13.08
N ILE A 64 -21.52 40.02 -12.02
CA ILE A 64 -20.45 39.97 -11.02
C ILE A 64 -20.51 38.66 -10.23
N ASP A 65 -21.71 38.19 -9.87
CA ASP A 65 -21.91 36.93 -9.14
C ASP A 65 -21.47 35.73 -9.99
N ILE A 66 -21.82 35.72 -11.29
CA ILE A 66 -21.34 34.72 -12.25
C ILE A 66 -19.81 34.79 -12.42
N ALA A 67 -19.22 35.99 -12.51
CA ALA A 67 -17.77 36.14 -12.62
C ALA A 67 -17.05 35.62 -11.37
N ALA A 68 -17.57 35.94 -10.18
CA ALA A 68 -17.03 35.49 -8.91
C ALA A 68 -17.18 33.97 -8.75
N SER A 69 -18.29 33.38 -9.18
CA SER A 69 -18.47 31.92 -9.14
C SER A 69 -17.56 31.20 -10.13
N LEU A 70 -17.33 31.77 -11.33
CA LEU A 70 -16.40 31.21 -12.31
C LEU A 70 -14.95 31.33 -11.84
N GLN A 71 -14.59 32.43 -11.17
CA GLN A 71 -13.26 32.59 -10.56
C GLN A 71 -13.03 31.60 -9.41
N ALA A 72 -14.03 31.39 -8.56
CA ALA A 72 -13.95 30.41 -7.47
C ALA A 72 -13.84 28.96 -7.98
N ALA A 73 -14.32 28.70 -9.19
CA ALA A 73 -14.21 27.40 -9.85
C ALA A 73 -12.97 27.26 -10.76
N ALA A 74 -12.20 28.33 -10.98
CA ALA A 74 -10.98 28.33 -11.80
C ALA A 74 -9.76 28.06 -10.91
N VAL A 75 -9.63 26.81 -10.49
CA VAL A 75 -8.54 26.32 -9.66
C VAL A 75 -7.61 25.45 -10.49
N THR A 76 -6.30 25.59 -10.30
CA THR A 76 -5.34 24.59 -10.80
C THR A 76 -5.04 23.64 -9.66
N PRO A 77 -5.19 22.32 -9.82
CA PRO A 77 -4.68 21.36 -8.86
C PRO A 77 -3.15 21.52 -8.79
N VAL A 78 -2.62 21.64 -7.57
CA VAL A 78 -1.20 21.43 -7.29
C VAL A 78 -1.15 20.09 -6.58
N GLU A 79 -0.43 19.13 -7.12
CA GLU A 79 -0.16 17.89 -6.41
C GLU A 79 0.67 18.25 -5.18
N ALA A 80 0.16 17.91 -3.99
CA ALA A 80 0.95 17.97 -2.80
C ALA A 80 1.81 16.71 -2.79
N SER A 81 3.09 16.81 -3.16
CA SER A 81 4.05 15.76 -2.82
C SER A 81 4.10 15.64 -1.29
N GLY A 82 4.08 14.41 -0.80
CA GLY A 82 4.28 14.11 0.63
C GLY A 82 3.03 13.89 1.50
N SER A 83 1.85 13.58 0.94
CA SER A 83 0.77 13.03 1.78
C SER A 83 1.02 11.56 2.06
N THR A 84 1.79 11.24 3.10
CA THR A 84 1.92 9.87 3.59
C THR A 84 0.54 9.31 3.93
N THR A 85 0.12 8.28 3.20
CA THR A 85 -1.06 7.50 3.54
C THR A 85 -0.75 6.74 4.82
N SER A 86 -1.12 7.30 5.97
CA SER A 86 -1.06 6.55 7.21
C SER A 86 -2.20 5.52 7.21
N VAL A 87 -1.86 4.23 7.16
CA VAL A 87 -2.82 3.16 7.45
C VAL A 87 -2.84 2.97 8.96
N SER A 88 -4.03 2.98 9.55
CA SER A 88 -4.20 2.62 10.95
C SER A 88 -5.32 1.60 11.08
N VAL A 89 -5.08 0.54 11.84
CA VAL A 89 -6.12 -0.45 12.12
C VAL A 89 -6.62 -0.23 13.54
N SER A 90 -7.92 0.04 13.68
CA SER A 90 -8.56 0.07 15.00
C SER A 90 -8.84 -1.35 15.43
N GLY A 91 -8.32 -1.80 16.57
CA GLY A 91 -8.45 -3.20 17.01
C GLY A 91 -7.41 -4.14 16.40
N GLY A 92 -6.39 -3.58 15.74
CA GLY A 92 -5.21 -4.28 15.27
C GLY A 92 -3.93 -3.56 15.67
N VAL A 93 -2.81 -4.23 15.49
CA VAL A 93 -1.48 -3.79 15.90
C VAL A 93 -0.56 -3.89 14.69
N GLN A 94 0.08 -2.78 14.32
CA GLN A 94 1.13 -2.80 13.32
C GLN A 94 2.35 -3.51 13.90
N ILE A 95 2.91 -4.46 13.17
CA ILE A 95 4.15 -5.11 13.53
C ILE A 95 5.29 -4.13 13.24
N LYS A 96 5.97 -3.68 14.30
CA LYS A 96 7.19 -2.85 14.27
C LYS A 96 7.78 -2.73 15.68
N ASP A 97 9.04 -2.35 15.79
CA ASP A 97 9.65 -1.95 17.07
C ASP A 97 9.46 -0.43 17.28
N SER A 98 9.67 0.01 18.51
CA SER A 98 9.73 1.40 18.93
C SER A 98 10.74 2.28 18.17
N SER A 99 11.68 1.68 17.44
CA SER A 99 12.73 2.38 16.69
C SER A 99 12.97 1.86 15.27
N GLU A 100 12.30 0.79 14.84
CA GLU A 100 12.55 0.14 13.55
C GLU A 100 11.22 -0.29 12.93
N ASP A 101 11.00 0.09 11.68
CA ASP A 101 9.87 -0.34 10.84
C ASP A 101 10.28 -1.59 10.04
N VAL A 102 9.33 -2.24 9.37
CA VAL A 102 9.58 -3.51 8.65
C VAL A 102 10.06 -3.21 7.24
N HIS A 103 11.22 -3.74 6.85
CA HIS A 103 11.81 -3.57 5.52
C HIS A 103 11.95 -4.89 4.74
N LEU A 104 12.42 -4.80 3.50
CA LEU A 104 12.60 -5.97 2.63
C LEU A 104 13.65 -6.93 3.22
N GLY A 105 13.28 -8.20 3.33
CA GLY A 105 14.15 -9.26 3.84
C GLY A 105 14.23 -9.35 5.36
N ASP A 106 13.52 -8.46 6.09
CA ASP A 106 13.47 -8.55 7.55
C ASP A 106 12.63 -9.74 8.02
N ASP A 107 13.01 -10.25 9.19
CA ASP A 107 12.28 -11.29 9.91
C ASP A 107 11.24 -10.63 10.84
N ILE A 108 9.96 -10.89 10.59
CA ILE A 108 8.82 -10.40 11.36
C ILE A 108 8.94 -10.78 12.85
N ALA A 109 9.51 -11.96 13.15
CA ALA A 109 9.72 -12.40 14.53
C ALA A 109 10.77 -11.56 15.30
N SER A 110 11.48 -10.65 14.62
CA SER A 110 12.47 -9.75 15.26
C SER A 110 11.87 -8.45 15.83
N PHE A 111 10.68 -8.04 15.37
CA PHE A 111 10.07 -6.75 15.72
C PHE A 111 9.24 -6.76 17.00
N ASN A 112 9.13 -7.91 17.66
CA ASN A 112 8.56 -7.99 19.00
C ASN A 112 9.26 -9.10 19.78
N ASP A 113 9.19 -9.08 21.12
CA ASP A 113 9.72 -10.16 21.98
C ASP A 113 8.97 -11.51 21.81
N ASN A 114 8.26 -11.68 20.69
CA ASN A 114 7.48 -12.82 20.19
C ASN A 114 6.15 -13.11 20.89
N ASP A 115 5.71 -12.32 21.86
CA ASP A 115 4.44 -12.55 22.57
C ASP A 115 3.63 -11.24 22.69
N TRP A 116 2.59 -11.08 21.87
CA TRP A 116 1.57 -10.05 22.06
C TRP A 116 0.63 -10.43 23.20
N SER A 117 0.26 -9.45 24.03
CA SER A 117 -0.48 -9.68 25.28
C SER A 117 -1.63 -8.68 25.45
N GLU A 118 -2.20 -8.60 26.66
CA GLU A 118 -3.14 -7.54 27.05
C GLU A 118 -2.60 -6.11 26.81
N THR A 119 -1.29 -5.93 26.66
CA THR A 119 -0.71 -4.62 26.35
C THR A 119 -1.15 -4.12 24.97
N GLU A 120 -1.16 -5.02 23.99
CA GLU A 120 -1.49 -4.70 22.61
C GLU A 120 -2.96 -5.00 22.29
N PHE A 121 -3.54 -6.03 22.91
CA PHE A 121 -4.95 -6.39 22.79
C PHE A 121 -5.64 -6.46 24.15
N PRO A 122 -5.97 -5.32 24.79
CA PRO A 122 -6.46 -5.28 26.17
C PRO A 122 -7.77 -6.01 26.44
N ASP A 123 -8.61 -6.15 25.41
CA ASP A 123 -9.92 -6.81 25.54
C ASP A 123 -9.85 -8.28 25.11
N LEU A 124 -9.05 -8.63 24.09
CA LEU A 124 -8.99 -10.01 23.54
C LEU A 124 -7.99 -10.89 24.30
N LEU A 125 -6.88 -10.31 24.77
CA LEU A 125 -5.80 -11.00 25.46
C LEU A 125 -5.74 -10.66 26.96
N ALA A 126 -6.85 -10.22 27.53
CA ALA A 126 -6.95 -9.89 28.95
C ALA A 126 -6.62 -11.09 29.84
N ASP A 127 -5.95 -10.83 30.96
CA ASP A 127 -5.77 -11.83 32.02
C ASP A 127 -7.13 -12.30 32.56
N GLY A 128 -7.21 -13.57 32.97
CA GLY A 128 -8.44 -14.16 33.46
C GLY A 128 -8.26 -15.03 34.70
N ILE A 129 -9.38 -15.55 35.20
CA ILE A 129 -9.45 -16.40 36.38
C ILE A 129 -10.40 -17.56 36.09
N VAL A 130 -9.94 -18.78 36.33
CA VAL A 130 -10.81 -19.96 36.46
C VAL A 130 -11.09 -20.17 37.94
N GLU A 131 -12.36 -20.28 38.35
CA GLU A 131 -12.75 -20.58 39.74
C GLU A 131 -13.35 -21.98 39.79
N ASP A 132 -12.85 -22.86 40.66
CA ASP A 132 -13.44 -24.19 40.87
C ASP A 132 -14.68 -24.16 41.78
N ASP A 133 -15.41 -25.27 41.82
CA ASP A 133 -16.57 -25.51 42.67
C ASP A 133 -16.33 -25.32 44.19
N ASP A 134 -15.07 -25.42 44.64
CA ASP A 134 -14.65 -25.19 46.03
C ASP A 134 -14.31 -23.70 46.30
N GLY A 135 -14.33 -22.85 45.28
CA GLY A 135 -14.00 -21.43 45.29
C GLY A 135 -12.50 -21.14 45.26
N THR A 136 -11.69 -22.07 44.74
CA THR A 136 -10.27 -21.86 44.44
C THR A 136 -10.15 -21.13 43.12
N GLU A 137 -9.50 -19.96 43.15
CA GLU A 137 -9.22 -19.14 41.97
C GLU A 137 -7.84 -19.51 41.39
N TYR A 138 -7.77 -19.63 40.06
CA TYR A 138 -6.57 -19.89 39.28
C TYR A 138 -6.40 -18.78 38.24
N ASP A 139 -5.43 -17.89 38.49
CA ASP A 139 -5.10 -16.79 37.58
C ASP A 139 -4.38 -17.33 36.33
N TYR A 140 -4.69 -16.79 35.15
CA TYR A 140 -3.96 -17.06 33.91
C TYR A 140 -3.70 -15.78 33.10
N GLU A 141 -2.60 -15.81 32.34
CA GLU A 141 -2.24 -14.82 31.32
C GLU A 141 -2.40 -15.47 29.94
N GLN A 142 -2.63 -14.67 28.90
CA GLN A 142 -2.73 -15.18 27.53
C GLN A 142 -1.94 -14.31 26.54
N ALA A 143 -1.43 -14.96 25.50
CA ALA A 143 -0.60 -14.31 24.50
C ALA A 143 -0.75 -14.93 23.12
N VAL A 144 -0.46 -14.14 22.08
CA VAL A 144 -0.34 -14.60 20.70
C VAL A 144 1.10 -14.37 20.25
N ALA A 145 1.71 -15.38 19.66
CA ALA A 145 3.03 -15.33 19.07
C ALA A 145 2.93 -15.50 17.56
N LEU A 146 3.65 -14.68 16.80
CA LEU A 146 3.73 -14.83 15.35
C LEU A 146 4.94 -15.66 14.94
N LEU A 147 4.76 -16.18 13.74
CA LEU A 147 5.67 -16.87 12.83
C LEU A 147 7.05 -16.20 12.72
N ASN A 148 8.07 -17.01 12.41
CA ASN A 148 9.22 -16.51 11.66
C ASN A 148 8.75 -16.29 10.23
N ALA A 149 8.46 -15.05 9.85
CA ALA A 149 8.05 -14.70 8.49
C ALA A 149 9.01 -13.66 7.92
N THR A 150 9.25 -13.65 6.62
CA THR A 150 10.17 -12.67 6.01
C THR A 150 9.55 -11.95 4.84
N VAL A 151 9.76 -10.64 4.75
CA VAL A 151 9.28 -9.88 3.57
C VAL A 151 10.12 -10.24 2.35
N GLY A 152 9.47 -10.68 1.28
CA GLY A 152 10.09 -11.13 0.05
C GLY A 152 9.55 -10.41 -1.19
N TYR A 153 10.29 -10.57 -2.30
CA TYR A 153 9.92 -10.10 -3.62
C TYR A 153 10.37 -11.13 -4.66
N ALA A 154 9.44 -11.70 -5.41
CA ALA A 154 9.73 -12.75 -6.38
C ALA A 154 8.63 -12.87 -7.43
N MET A 155 8.93 -13.63 -8.48
CA MET A 155 7.92 -14.13 -9.41
C MET A 155 7.06 -15.18 -8.75
N ASN A 156 5.76 -15.09 -9.00
CA ASN A 156 4.86 -16.21 -8.81
C ASN A 156 3.86 -16.29 -9.97
N ASN A 157 4.15 -17.14 -10.95
CA ASN A 157 3.37 -17.27 -12.18
C ASN A 157 1.98 -17.87 -11.94
N ASP A 158 1.73 -18.43 -10.76
CA ASP A 158 0.41 -18.96 -10.39
C ASP A 158 -0.52 -17.82 -9.91
N TYR A 159 0.05 -16.70 -9.43
CA TYR A 159 -0.69 -15.54 -8.94
C TYR A 159 -0.64 -14.31 -9.88
N SER A 160 0.53 -14.03 -10.47
CA SER A 160 0.78 -12.82 -11.24
C SER A 160 1.84 -13.06 -12.32
N ASP A 161 1.60 -12.46 -13.50
CA ASP A 161 2.60 -12.38 -14.57
C ASP A 161 3.73 -11.40 -14.20
N ASP A 162 3.48 -10.46 -13.28
CA ASP A 162 4.49 -9.55 -12.72
C ASP A 162 4.99 -10.03 -11.35
N PRO A 163 6.25 -9.77 -10.97
CA PRO A 163 6.72 -10.09 -9.62
C PRO A 163 6.02 -9.26 -8.57
N ILE A 164 5.73 -9.90 -7.43
CA ILE A 164 4.94 -9.32 -6.35
C ILE A 164 5.70 -9.35 -5.03
N PHE A 165 5.32 -8.42 -4.15
CA PHE A 165 5.72 -8.47 -2.76
C PHE A 165 4.88 -9.51 -2.03
N TYR A 166 5.53 -10.23 -1.14
CA TYR A 166 4.86 -11.21 -0.29
C TYR A 166 5.53 -11.29 1.07
N LEU A 167 4.79 -11.79 2.05
CA LEU A 167 5.32 -12.23 3.31
C LEU A 167 5.54 -13.75 3.22
N ASP A 168 6.79 -14.20 3.21
CA ASP A 168 7.16 -15.62 3.31
C ASP A 168 6.81 -16.11 4.70
N LEU A 169 5.80 -16.95 4.82
CA LEU A 169 5.33 -17.51 6.09
C LEU A 169 6.14 -18.76 6.48
N ASN A 170 6.95 -19.30 5.56
CA ASN A 170 7.75 -20.50 5.74
C ASN A 170 9.22 -20.38 5.30
N PRO A 171 9.99 -19.42 5.85
CA PRO A 171 11.39 -19.30 5.48
C PRO A 171 12.26 -20.45 6.05
N SER A 172 11.76 -21.21 7.04
CA SER A 172 12.56 -22.19 7.80
C SER A 172 11.90 -23.52 8.16
N GLY A 173 10.65 -23.76 7.76
CA GLY A 173 9.88 -24.98 8.05
C GLY A 173 9.10 -24.94 9.37
N THR A 174 8.76 -23.76 9.89
CA THR A 174 8.07 -23.57 11.17
C THR A 174 7.16 -22.35 11.09
N ASP A 175 5.90 -22.57 10.74
CA ASP A 175 5.05 -21.52 10.16
C ASP A 175 3.79 -21.38 11.00
N TYR A 176 3.93 -21.33 12.32
CA TYR A 176 2.76 -21.31 13.20
C TYR A 176 2.52 -19.97 13.92
N ILE A 177 1.28 -19.47 13.83
CA ILE A 177 0.74 -18.52 14.79
C ILE A 177 0.45 -19.35 16.03
N GLU A 178 1.12 -19.07 17.15
CA GLU A 178 0.93 -19.80 18.40
C GLU A 178 0.06 -18.96 19.37
N PHE A 179 -0.90 -19.62 20.00
CA PHE A 179 -1.81 -19.06 20.99
C PHE A 179 -1.54 -19.73 22.34
N HIS A 180 -1.37 -18.94 23.39
CA HIS A 180 -0.88 -19.40 24.68
C HIS A 180 -1.81 -18.97 25.81
N VAL A 181 -2.14 -19.90 26.70
CA VAL A 181 -2.74 -19.62 28.02
C VAL A 181 -1.81 -20.18 29.07
N ASP A 182 -1.28 -19.33 29.96
CA ASP A 182 -0.32 -19.67 31.03
C ASP A 182 -0.96 -19.50 32.41
N PHE A 183 -1.18 -20.60 33.13
CA PHE A 183 -1.72 -20.59 34.49
C PHE A 183 -0.63 -20.32 35.52
N LYS A 184 -0.85 -19.33 36.40
CA LYS A 184 0.11 -18.96 37.45
C LYS A 184 0.22 -19.99 38.56
N ASP A 185 -0.87 -20.71 38.80
CA ASP A 185 -0.94 -21.88 39.65
C ASP A 185 -1.58 -23.02 38.85
N ASN A 186 -1.02 -24.23 38.97
CA ASN A 186 -1.49 -25.39 38.20
C ASN A 186 -2.97 -25.68 38.47
N VAL A 187 -3.73 -25.91 37.39
CA VAL A 187 -5.17 -26.22 37.43
C VAL A 187 -5.39 -27.72 37.39
N ASN A 188 -6.30 -28.23 38.21
CA ASN A 188 -6.75 -29.61 38.11
C ASN A 188 -8.06 -29.66 37.32
N ALA A 189 -7.97 -29.73 35.99
CA ALA A 189 -9.14 -29.75 35.11
C ALA A 189 -10.01 -31.00 35.28
N THR A 190 -9.54 -32.05 35.97
CA THR A 190 -10.37 -33.21 36.33
C THR A 190 -11.34 -32.93 37.48
N GLU A 191 -11.23 -31.77 38.13
CA GLU A 191 -12.12 -31.30 39.19
C GLU A 191 -13.04 -30.16 38.71
N LEU A 192 -12.95 -29.75 37.44
CA LEU A 192 -13.81 -28.75 36.81
C LEU A 192 -14.97 -29.42 36.08
N ASP A 193 -16.12 -28.75 36.01
CA ASP A 193 -17.35 -29.21 35.37
C ASP A 193 -17.77 -28.21 34.26
N ASP A 194 -18.94 -28.44 33.66
CA ASP A 194 -19.59 -27.61 32.65
C ASP A 194 -20.06 -26.24 33.17
N SER A 195 -19.89 -25.99 34.46
CA SER A 195 -20.24 -24.74 35.13
C SER A 195 -19.08 -23.75 35.22
N GLU A 196 -17.85 -24.26 35.17
CA GLU A 196 -16.62 -23.50 35.21
C GLU A 196 -16.22 -23.02 33.81
N THR A 197 -15.91 -21.74 33.71
CA THR A 197 -15.62 -21.08 32.42
C THR A 197 -14.18 -20.60 32.35
N ILE A 198 -13.64 -20.58 31.14
CA ILE A 198 -12.39 -19.91 30.78
C ILE A 198 -12.63 -19.01 29.57
N GLU A 199 -12.09 -17.80 29.59
CA GLU A 199 -12.12 -16.87 28.45
C GLU A 199 -10.75 -16.90 27.76
N MET A 200 -10.70 -17.39 26.53
CA MET A 200 -9.49 -17.51 25.73
C MET A 200 -9.66 -16.72 24.45
N PHE A 201 -8.77 -15.75 24.21
CA PHE A 201 -8.69 -15.00 22.94
C PHE A 201 -10.01 -14.34 22.53
N GLY A 202 -10.75 -13.80 23.51
CA GLY A 202 -12.07 -13.17 23.30
C GLY A 202 -13.25 -14.14 23.18
N LYS A 203 -13.03 -15.46 23.29
CA LYS A 203 -14.08 -16.50 23.25
C LYS A 203 -14.22 -17.18 24.62
N THR A 204 -15.45 -17.49 25.03
CA THR A 204 -15.72 -18.19 26.30
C THR A 204 -15.90 -19.68 26.07
N TYR A 205 -15.25 -20.49 26.92
CA TYR A 205 -15.31 -21.95 26.92
C TYR A 205 -15.68 -22.48 28.32
N THR A 206 -16.26 -23.68 28.39
CA THR A 206 -16.38 -24.48 29.62
C THR A 206 -15.61 -25.78 29.51
N PHE A 207 -15.27 -26.36 30.66
CA PHE A 207 -14.59 -27.64 30.75
C PHE A 207 -15.58 -28.80 30.58
N ASP A 208 -15.13 -29.88 29.95
CA ASP A 208 -15.88 -31.15 29.94
C ASP A 208 -15.77 -31.83 31.32
N PRO A 209 -16.90 -32.20 31.98
CA PRO A 209 -16.88 -32.94 33.24
C PRO A 209 -16.18 -34.30 33.17
N ASP A 210 -16.10 -34.89 31.98
CA ASP A 210 -15.46 -36.19 31.76
C ASP A 210 -13.96 -36.04 31.46
N ASN A 211 -13.37 -34.84 31.59
CA ASN A 211 -11.93 -34.63 31.47
C ASN A 211 -11.16 -35.51 32.48
N GLU A 212 -10.39 -36.48 31.97
CA GLU A 212 -9.63 -37.43 32.78
C GLU A 212 -8.14 -37.48 32.37
N ASN A 213 -7.28 -37.87 33.31
CA ASN A 213 -5.84 -37.99 33.05
C ASN A 213 -5.51 -39.11 32.06
N GLY A 214 -4.87 -38.74 30.95
CA GLY A 214 -4.49 -39.68 29.88
C GLY A 214 -5.66 -40.04 28.97
N GLU A 215 -6.71 -39.23 28.98
CA GLU A 215 -7.77 -39.17 27.98
C GLU A 215 -7.69 -37.83 27.24
N ASP A 216 -8.64 -37.57 26.34
CA ASP A 216 -8.68 -36.33 25.58
C ASP A 216 -9.04 -35.15 26.49
N PHE A 217 -8.51 -33.96 26.20
CA PHE A 217 -8.89 -32.73 26.89
C PHE A 217 -9.92 -31.97 26.05
N VAL A 218 -11.11 -31.75 26.62
CA VAL A 218 -12.26 -31.22 25.89
C VAL A 218 -12.73 -29.90 26.50
N LEU A 219 -12.96 -28.92 25.62
CA LEU A 219 -13.55 -27.63 25.92
C LEU A 219 -14.76 -27.38 25.03
N PHE A 220 -15.82 -26.78 25.60
CA PHE A 220 -17.02 -26.37 24.89
C PHE A 220 -17.11 -24.84 24.84
N GLY A 221 -16.86 -24.26 23.68
CA GLY A 221 -17.02 -22.84 23.40
C GLY A 221 -18.48 -22.44 23.25
N SER A 222 -18.77 -21.14 23.34
CA SER A 222 -20.08 -20.59 22.98
C SER A 222 -19.94 -19.25 22.27
N ASP A 223 -20.59 -19.09 21.12
CA ASP A 223 -20.81 -17.77 20.53
C ASP A 223 -21.82 -16.97 21.37
N GLN A 224 -22.85 -17.66 21.87
CA GLN A 224 -23.89 -17.08 22.72
C GLN A 224 -24.33 -18.08 23.79
N THR A 225 -24.39 -17.63 25.05
CA THR A 225 -25.08 -18.37 26.11
C THR A 225 -26.52 -17.87 26.25
N VAL A 226 -27.49 -18.80 26.17
CA VAL A 226 -28.91 -18.48 26.39
C VAL A 226 -29.56 -19.37 27.42
N THR A 227 -30.42 -18.78 28.26
CA THR A 227 -31.29 -19.54 29.15
C THR A 227 -32.69 -19.59 28.59
N ALA A 228 -33.12 -20.76 28.12
CA ALA A 228 -34.47 -20.99 27.64
C ALA A 228 -35.33 -21.61 28.75
N SER A 229 -36.53 -21.09 28.97
CA SER A 229 -37.47 -21.63 29.96
C SER A 229 -38.67 -22.28 29.29
N GLN A 230 -39.31 -23.21 30.01
CA GLN A 230 -40.52 -23.85 29.52
C GLN A 230 -41.61 -22.80 29.23
N ASP A 231 -42.24 -22.91 28.06
CA ASP A 231 -43.24 -21.98 27.54
C ASP A 231 -42.73 -20.55 27.23
N GLU A 232 -41.42 -20.30 27.32
CA GLU A 232 -40.78 -19.03 26.97
C GLU A 232 -39.64 -19.28 25.95
N PRO A 233 -39.98 -19.32 24.64
CA PRO A 233 -38.99 -19.60 23.61
C PRO A 233 -38.01 -18.43 23.48
N VAL A 234 -36.74 -18.75 23.25
CA VAL A 234 -35.66 -17.78 23.04
C VAL A 234 -35.28 -17.78 21.57
N THR A 235 -35.09 -16.59 21.01
CA THR A 235 -34.58 -16.42 19.64
C THR A 235 -33.14 -15.98 19.67
N VAL A 236 -32.29 -16.63 18.88
CA VAL A 236 -30.86 -16.36 18.73
C VAL A 236 -30.54 -16.14 17.26
N GLN A 237 -29.50 -15.37 16.99
CA GLN A 237 -28.98 -15.19 15.63
C GLN A 237 -27.55 -15.73 15.58
N VAL A 238 -27.31 -16.65 14.66
CA VAL A 238 -26.00 -17.26 14.37
C VAL A 238 -25.80 -17.16 12.87
N ASP A 239 -24.67 -16.61 12.43
CA ASP A 239 -24.33 -16.38 11.02
C ASP A 239 -25.40 -15.62 10.21
N GLY A 240 -26.10 -14.69 10.88
CA GLY A 240 -27.18 -13.91 10.27
C GLY A 240 -28.49 -14.68 10.03
N GLU A 241 -28.58 -15.93 10.49
CA GLU A 241 -29.80 -16.73 10.49
C GLU A 241 -30.48 -16.74 11.87
N GLU A 242 -31.82 -16.63 11.90
CA GLU A 242 -32.60 -16.60 13.13
C GLU A 242 -33.06 -18.01 13.52
N TYR A 243 -32.74 -18.42 14.74
CA TYR A 243 -33.16 -19.67 15.33
C TYR A 243 -34.05 -19.43 16.54
N THR A 244 -35.05 -20.29 16.74
CA THR A 244 -35.91 -20.30 17.94
C THR A 244 -35.72 -21.58 18.73
N ILE A 245 -35.33 -21.46 19.98
CA ILE A 245 -35.12 -22.55 20.93
C ILE A 245 -36.29 -22.58 21.93
N GLU A 246 -36.99 -23.71 21.99
CA GLU A 246 -38.12 -23.93 22.92
C GLU A 246 -37.84 -25.11 23.85
N ILE A 247 -38.05 -24.91 25.16
CA ILE A 247 -38.06 -26.02 26.14
C ILE A 247 -39.48 -26.55 26.28
N LEU A 248 -39.70 -27.80 25.90
CA LEU A 248 -41.02 -28.43 25.91
C LEU A 248 -41.32 -29.19 27.21
N GLY A 249 -40.28 -29.57 27.95
CA GLY A 249 -40.37 -30.35 29.18
C GLY A 249 -39.00 -30.88 29.60
N GLY A 250 -38.96 -31.72 30.63
CA GLY A 250 -37.73 -32.30 31.16
C GLY A 250 -38.01 -33.23 32.35
N ASN A 251 -36.98 -33.95 32.80
CA ASN A 251 -37.07 -34.92 33.90
C ASN A 251 -36.06 -34.59 34.99
N THR A 252 -36.56 -34.40 36.21
CA THR A 252 -35.76 -34.12 37.41
C THR A 252 -34.89 -35.29 37.84
N ASP A 253 -35.26 -36.52 37.47
CA ASP A 253 -34.55 -37.71 37.92
C ASP A 253 -33.25 -37.94 37.14
N ASP A 254 -33.14 -37.36 35.94
CA ASP A 254 -32.07 -37.64 34.97
C ASP A 254 -31.43 -36.36 34.40
N SER A 255 -31.72 -35.16 34.94
CA SER A 255 -31.26 -33.86 34.40
C SER A 255 -31.45 -33.72 32.87
N THR A 256 -32.60 -34.16 32.35
CA THR A 256 -32.90 -34.11 30.91
C THR A 256 -33.88 -33.00 30.57
N ALA A 257 -33.71 -32.39 29.39
CA ALA A 257 -34.65 -31.46 28.79
C ALA A 257 -35.12 -31.94 27.41
N ILE A 258 -36.36 -31.62 27.05
CA ILE A 258 -36.90 -31.81 25.69
C ILE A 258 -36.78 -30.46 24.97
N VAL A 259 -35.74 -30.33 24.17
CA VAL A 259 -35.42 -29.10 23.42
C VAL A 259 -35.99 -29.21 22.01
N ARG A 260 -36.59 -28.13 21.52
CA ARG A 260 -36.94 -27.95 20.10
C ARG A 260 -36.23 -26.74 19.56
N VAL A 261 -35.59 -26.91 18.40
CA VAL A 261 -34.97 -25.81 17.67
C VAL A 261 -35.66 -25.67 16.32
N THR A 262 -35.98 -24.42 15.96
CA THR A 262 -36.59 -24.04 14.69
C THR A 262 -35.71 -23.01 13.99
N GLY A 263 -35.23 -23.33 12.79
CA GLY A 263 -34.51 -22.45 11.86
C GLY A 263 -34.92 -22.83 10.44
N ASP A 264 -33.96 -23.27 9.61
CA ASP A 264 -34.19 -23.81 8.27
C ASP A 264 -34.98 -25.15 8.24
N GLY A 265 -35.11 -25.75 9.42
CA GLY A 265 -36.03 -26.86 9.72
C GLY A 265 -36.50 -26.83 11.16
N THR A 266 -37.21 -27.87 11.61
CA THR A 266 -37.58 -28.04 13.01
C THR A 266 -37.10 -29.39 13.53
N THR A 267 -36.24 -29.36 14.55
CA THR A 267 -35.72 -30.57 15.20
C THR A 267 -36.16 -30.57 16.66
N THR A 268 -36.51 -31.74 17.21
CA THR A 268 -36.86 -31.90 18.63
C THR A 268 -36.14 -33.13 19.17
N LYS A 269 -35.46 -32.98 20.30
CA LYS A 269 -34.66 -34.02 20.95
C LYS A 269 -34.86 -33.97 22.46
N THR A 270 -34.56 -35.08 23.11
CA THR A 270 -34.32 -35.11 24.55
C THR A 270 -32.82 -35.08 24.71
N LEU A 271 -32.32 -34.14 25.50
CA LEU A 271 -30.90 -33.89 25.75
C LEU A 271 -30.66 -33.97 27.26
N GLU A 272 -29.54 -34.55 27.65
CA GLU A 272 -29.00 -34.58 29.01
C GLU A 272 -28.13 -33.33 29.23
N GLN A 273 -27.93 -32.91 30.49
CA GLN A 273 -26.85 -31.97 30.80
C GLN A 273 -25.52 -32.56 30.31
N GLY A 274 -24.67 -31.74 29.69
CA GLY A 274 -23.44 -32.15 29.01
C GLY A 274 -23.63 -32.66 27.57
N ASP A 275 -24.85 -32.82 27.05
CA ASP A 275 -25.04 -33.22 25.64
C ASP A 275 -24.65 -32.06 24.69
N SER A 276 -23.76 -32.35 23.73
CA SER A 276 -23.56 -31.54 22.52
C SER A 276 -24.27 -32.15 21.30
N ARG A 277 -25.03 -31.33 20.54
CA ARG A 277 -25.78 -31.75 19.33
C ARG A 277 -26.03 -30.61 18.34
N THR A 278 -25.84 -30.90 17.05
CA THR A 278 -26.43 -30.12 15.96
C THR A 278 -27.94 -30.35 15.84
N MET A 279 -28.75 -29.29 15.95
CA MET A 279 -30.20 -29.30 15.83
C MET A 279 -30.70 -28.25 14.84
N ALA A 280 -31.28 -28.71 13.72
CA ALA A 280 -31.79 -27.84 12.65
C ALA A 280 -30.72 -26.92 12.03
N GLY A 281 -29.45 -27.36 12.02
CA GLY A 281 -28.30 -26.58 11.51
C GLY A 281 -27.54 -25.81 12.58
N LEU A 282 -28.05 -25.78 13.82
CA LEU A 282 -27.45 -25.05 14.93
C LEU A 282 -26.77 -25.99 15.92
N ASP A 283 -25.49 -25.76 16.21
CA ASP A 283 -24.76 -26.49 17.26
C ASP A 283 -25.10 -25.96 18.64
N LEU A 284 -25.40 -26.91 19.54
CA LEU A 284 -25.89 -26.65 20.88
C LEU A 284 -25.15 -27.52 21.88
N TYR A 285 -24.75 -26.93 22.99
CA TYR A 285 -24.31 -27.64 24.18
C TYR A 285 -25.20 -27.29 25.37
N ILE A 286 -25.65 -28.31 26.12
CA ILE A 286 -26.55 -28.16 27.27
C ILE A 286 -25.73 -28.06 28.55
N SER A 287 -25.39 -26.83 28.97
CA SER A 287 -24.56 -26.59 30.16
C SER A 287 -25.29 -26.75 31.49
N ASP A 288 -26.60 -26.48 31.56
CA ASP A 288 -27.35 -26.72 32.80
C ASP A 288 -28.82 -27.04 32.51
N VAL A 289 -29.38 -27.98 33.26
CA VAL A 289 -30.82 -28.28 33.26
C VAL A 289 -31.38 -28.05 34.66
N PHE A 290 -31.84 -26.83 34.90
CA PHE A 290 -32.46 -26.47 36.16
C PHE A 290 -33.97 -26.77 36.17
N ILE A 291 -34.41 -27.52 37.18
CA ILE A 291 -35.83 -27.82 37.39
C ILE A 291 -36.26 -27.41 38.80
N SER A 292 -37.15 -26.41 38.88
CA SER A 292 -37.75 -25.98 40.15
C SER A 292 -39.07 -26.70 40.41
N ASN A 293 -39.08 -27.50 41.48
CA ASN A 293 -40.28 -28.15 42.02
C ASN A 293 -40.97 -27.33 43.13
N ILE A 294 -40.53 -26.08 43.35
CA ILE A 294 -41.09 -25.20 44.39
C ILE A 294 -42.20 -24.34 43.75
N GLY A 295 -43.36 -24.96 43.49
CA GLY A 295 -44.52 -24.27 42.92
C GLY A 295 -45.18 -25.06 41.80
N GLU A 296 -45.36 -24.41 40.65
CA GLU A 296 -45.57 -25.09 39.36
C GLU A 296 -44.19 -25.57 38.88
N ASP A 297 -44.12 -26.78 38.32
CA ASP A 297 -42.87 -27.35 37.81
C ASP A 297 -42.40 -26.46 36.65
N THR A 298 -41.30 -25.74 36.84
CA THR A 298 -40.68 -24.88 35.81
C THR A 298 -39.30 -25.40 35.50
N ILE A 299 -39.03 -25.53 34.21
CA ILE A 299 -37.77 -26.02 33.67
C ILE A 299 -37.10 -24.87 32.95
N SER A 300 -35.83 -24.62 33.26
CA SER A 300 -34.96 -23.70 32.53
C SER A 300 -33.69 -24.43 32.17
N VAL A 301 -33.22 -24.20 30.95
CA VAL A 301 -32.03 -24.85 30.41
C VAL A 301 -31.07 -23.76 29.98
N SER A 302 -29.84 -23.82 30.48
CA SER A 302 -28.73 -23.02 29.96
C SER A 302 -28.13 -23.74 28.77
N ILE A 303 -27.97 -23.02 27.67
CA ILE A 303 -27.60 -23.57 26.37
C ILE A 303 -26.52 -22.68 25.79
N PHE A 304 -25.40 -23.28 25.40
CA PHE A 304 -24.40 -22.65 24.55
C PHE A 304 -24.81 -22.88 23.11
N VAL A 305 -24.92 -21.79 22.38
CA VAL A 305 -25.42 -21.72 21.01
C VAL A 305 -24.26 -21.31 20.11
N GLY A 306 -24.07 -22.02 18.99
CA GLY A 306 -22.86 -21.87 18.18
C GLY A 306 -21.66 -22.45 18.91
N SER A 307 -21.83 -23.63 19.55
CA SER A 307 -20.80 -24.17 20.44
C SER A 307 -19.67 -24.80 19.64
N SER A 308 -18.48 -24.19 19.63
CA SER A 308 -17.26 -24.84 19.14
C SER A 308 -16.77 -25.87 20.15
N LYS A 309 -16.68 -27.15 19.79
CA LYS A 309 -16.07 -28.17 20.65
C LYS A 309 -14.60 -28.34 20.25
N ILE A 310 -13.69 -28.06 21.17
CA ILE A 310 -12.24 -28.28 20.98
C ILE A 310 -11.86 -29.56 21.71
N ILE A 311 -11.18 -30.47 21.03
CA ILE A 311 -10.65 -31.71 21.61
C ILE A 311 -9.15 -31.77 21.34
N ILE A 312 -8.34 -31.79 22.40
CA ILE A 312 -6.89 -32.04 22.30
C ILE A 312 -6.64 -33.52 22.63
N PRO A 313 -6.29 -34.35 21.63
CA PRO A 313 -6.16 -35.80 21.84
C PRO A 313 -5.05 -36.18 22.82
N ASP A 314 -5.28 -37.25 23.59
CA ASP A 314 -4.30 -37.85 24.53
C ASP A 314 -3.67 -36.84 25.50
N ALA A 315 -4.36 -35.70 25.77
CA ALA A 315 -3.93 -34.60 26.64
C ALA A 315 -2.40 -34.36 26.58
N SER A 316 -1.86 -34.37 25.36
CA SER A 316 -0.45 -34.60 25.11
C SER A 316 0.38 -33.36 25.42
N THR A 317 1.60 -33.56 25.93
CA THR A 317 2.62 -32.50 26.01
C THR A 317 3.33 -32.27 24.67
N SER A 318 2.93 -33.00 23.63
CA SER A 318 3.41 -32.85 22.26
C SER A 318 2.28 -32.22 21.43
N TRP A 319 2.64 -31.52 20.37
CA TRP A 319 1.66 -31.02 19.41
C TRP A 319 0.93 -32.19 18.74
N GLU A 320 -0.37 -32.24 18.91
CA GLU A 320 -1.28 -33.16 18.24
C GLU A 320 -2.32 -32.32 17.50
N GLU A 321 -2.81 -32.82 16.38
CA GLU A 321 -3.91 -32.19 15.66
C GLU A 321 -5.17 -32.24 16.54
N ILE A 322 -5.90 -31.12 16.63
CA ILE A 322 -7.14 -31.06 17.41
C ILE A 322 -8.33 -31.54 16.59
N GLU A 323 -9.36 -32.03 17.27
CA GLU A 323 -10.67 -32.20 16.66
C GLU A 323 -11.51 -30.95 16.99
N LEU A 324 -12.10 -30.35 15.95
CA LEU A 324 -13.02 -29.22 16.09
C LEU A 324 -14.42 -29.68 15.72
N ASN A 325 -15.39 -29.57 16.63
CA ASN A 325 -16.78 -30.01 16.41
C ASN A 325 -16.93 -31.49 16.02
N ASP A 326 -16.10 -32.36 16.60
CA ASP A 326 -16.01 -33.80 16.25
C ASP A 326 -15.55 -34.05 14.79
N GLU A 327 -14.96 -33.05 14.12
CA GLU A 327 -14.29 -33.20 12.83
C GLU A 327 -12.77 -33.37 13.04
N ASP A 328 -12.22 -34.43 12.44
CA ASP A 328 -10.78 -34.66 12.28
C ASP A 328 -10.27 -33.87 11.05
N ASP A 329 -8.95 -33.73 10.88
CA ASP A 329 -8.32 -33.09 9.69
C ASP A 329 -8.55 -31.56 9.68
N THR A 330 -8.23 -30.90 10.80
CA THR A 330 -8.44 -29.45 10.99
C THR A 330 -7.21 -28.63 10.62
N ASP A 331 -6.03 -29.23 10.52
CA ASP A 331 -4.74 -28.55 10.39
C ASP A 331 -4.43 -27.55 11.53
N ILE A 332 -5.17 -27.65 12.63
CA ILE A 332 -4.95 -26.92 13.87
C ILE A 332 -4.33 -27.88 14.87
N TYR A 333 -3.28 -27.46 15.57
CA TYR A 333 -2.59 -28.30 16.53
C TYR A 333 -2.70 -27.75 17.94
N GLY A 334 -2.90 -28.63 18.92
CA GLY A 334 -3.01 -28.32 20.33
C GLY A 334 -2.02 -29.12 21.16
N LYS A 335 -1.64 -28.59 22.31
CA LYS A 335 -0.92 -29.34 23.36
C LYS A 335 -1.20 -28.74 24.73
N LEU A 336 -0.92 -29.52 25.77
CA LEU A 336 -0.99 -29.06 27.16
C LEU A 336 0.40 -28.90 27.77
N GLY A 337 0.55 -27.88 28.61
CA GLY A 337 1.57 -27.85 29.63
C GLY A 337 1.15 -28.74 30.81
N GLY A 338 1.93 -29.79 31.11
CA GLY A 338 1.60 -30.70 32.20
C GLY A 338 0.66 -31.85 31.78
N ASN A 339 -0.44 -32.04 32.49
CA ASN A 339 -1.51 -33.01 32.18
C ASN A 339 -2.85 -32.46 32.71
N VAL A 340 -3.98 -33.06 32.33
CA VAL A 340 -5.33 -32.59 32.73
C VAL A 340 -5.45 -32.36 34.24
N GLY A 341 -4.83 -33.20 35.08
CA GLY A 341 -4.90 -33.04 36.54
C GLY A 341 -3.87 -32.08 37.17
N ASP A 342 -3.00 -31.48 36.36
CA ASP A 342 -1.90 -30.59 36.77
C ASP A 342 -1.51 -29.68 35.59
N LEU A 343 -2.52 -28.99 35.05
CA LEU A 343 -2.45 -28.17 33.84
C LEU A 343 -1.71 -26.87 34.15
N THR A 344 -0.63 -26.61 33.43
CA THR A 344 0.15 -25.36 33.52
C THR A 344 -0.13 -24.44 32.36
N ASP A 345 -0.42 -25.00 31.18
CA ASP A 345 -0.59 -24.21 29.97
C ASP A 345 -1.56 -24.90 29.00
N ILE A 346 -2.23 -24.11 28.16
CA ILE A 346 -2.91 -24.57 26.95
C ILE A 346 -2.27 -23.86 25.77
N TYR A 347 -1.88 -24.63 24.76
CA TYR A 347 -1.32 -24.07 23.54
C TYR A 347 -2.12 -24.51 22.33
N PHE A 348 -2.35 -23.57 21.41
CA PHE A 348 -2.81 -23.85 20.07
C PHE A 348 -1.80 -23.30 19.07
N LYS A 349 -1.77 -23.88 17.89
CA LYS A 349 -1.00 -23.33 16.79
C LYS A 349 -1.65 -23.62 15.47
N VAL A 350 -1.56 -22.66 14.56
CA VAL A 350 -2.19 -22.69 13.24
C VAL A 350 -1.13 -22.33 12.21
N SER A 351 -1.03 -23.14 11.15
CA SER A 351 -0.12 -22.87 10.03
C SER A 351 -0.90 -22.26 8.88
N PRO A 352 -0.68 -20.98 8.50
CA PRO A 352 -1.37 -20.41 7.34
C PRO A 352 -1.16 -21.25 6.07
N SER A 353 0.02 -21.86 5.92
CA SER A 353 0.38 -22.75 4.80
C SER A 353 -0.55 -23.96 4.63
N ASP A 354 -1.18 -24.42 5.72
CA ASP A 354 -2.01 -25.61 5.73
C ASP A 354 -3.46 -25.28 5.30
N PHE A 355 -3.86 -24.00 5.38
CA PHE A 355 -5.20 -23.55 4.98
C PHE A 355 -5.19 -23.08 3.52
N LEU A 356 -5.45 -24.05 2.64
CA LEU A 356 -5.49 -23.84 1.19
C LEU A 356 -6.66 -22.96 0.75
N ASP A 357 -6.38 -22.01 -0.14
CA ASP A 357 -7.33 -21.53 -1.14
C ASP A 357 -7.62 -22.70 -2.08
N PRO A 358 -8.86 -23.22 -2.13
CA PRO A 358 -9.21 -24.30 -3.05
C PRO A 358 -9.11 -23.89 -4.54
N SER A 359 -8.81 -22.63 -4.85
CA SER A 359 -8.55 -22.13 -6.20
C SER A 359 -7.06 -22.12 -6.60
N LEU A 360 -6.14 -22.34 -5.66
CA LEU A 360 -4.71 -22.49 -5.87
C LEU A 360 -4.34 -23.98 -5.75
N ASP A 361 -3.39 -24.49 -6.55
CA ASP A 361 -3.01 -25.91 -6.46
C ASP A 361 -2.35 -26.16 -5.09
N ASP A 362 -2.64 -27.33 -4.48
CA ASP A 362 -2.13 -27.74 -3.16
C ASP A 362 -0.61 -27.45 -3.09
N ASP A 363 -0.16 -26.67 -2.09
CA ASP A 363 1.23 -26.25 -1.72
C ASP A 363 1.51 -24.71 -1.76
N GLU A 364 0.55 -23.85 -2.12
CA GLU A 364 0.83 -22.42 -2.44
C GLU A 364 0.66 -21.37 -1.31
N TRP A 365 0.36 -21.73 -0.06
CA TRP A 365 0.22 -20.75 1.05
C TRP A 365 1.48 -20.53 1.90
N ASP A 366 2.65 -20.95 1.42
CA ASP A 366 3.95 -20.59 2.04
C ASP A 366 4.18 -19.06 2.07
N TRP A 367 3.32 -18.26 1.44
CA TRP A 367 3.52 -16.85 1.24
C TRP A 367 2.17 -16.10 1.17
N LEU A 368 2.12 -14.91 1.79
CA LEU A 368 0.96 -14.02 1.79
C LEU A 368 1.25 -12.81 0.89
N PRO A 369 0.61 -12.65 -0.27
CA PRO A 369 0.83 -11.50 -1.16
C PRO A 369 0.45 -10.16 -0.53
N LEU A 370 1.07 -9.07 -1.00
CA LEU A 370 0.69 -7.72 -0.61
C LEU A 370 -0.79 -7.43 -0.95
N GLY A 371 -1.49 -6.81 -0.01
CA GLY A 371 -2.92 -6.55 -0.04
C GLY A 371 -3.79 -7.74 0.39
N GLN A 372 -3.21 -8.85 0.84
CA GLN A 372 -3.93 -10.03 1.32
C GLN A 372 -3.89 -10.17 2.84
N SER A 373 -4.79 -10.99 3.35
CA SER A 373 -4.83 -11.39 4.75
C SER A 373 -5.10 -12.89 4.93
N PHE A 374 -4.66 -13.40 6.06
CA PHE A 374 -4.95 -14.74 6.57
C PHE A 374 -5.74 -14.59 7.87
N GLU A 375 -6.93 -15.19 7.92
CA GLU A 375 -7.77 -15.24 9.12
C GLU A 375 -7.60 -16.61 9.79
N ASP A 376 -7.21 -16.62 11.06
CA ASP A 376 -7.09 -17.80 11.87
C ASP A 376 -8.49 -18.44 12.09
N PRO A 377 -8.64 -19.74 11.81
CA PRO A 377 -9.93 -20.42 11.88
C PRO A 377 -10.41 -20.71 13.30
N LEU A 378 -9.58 -20.53 14.34
CA LEU A 378 -9.93 -20.89 15.72
C LEU A 378 -10.46 -19.70 16.52
N PHE A 379 -9.74 -18.58 16.50
CA PHE A 379 -9.96 -17.39 17.32
C PHE A 379 -10.21 -16.12 16.48
N ASP A 380 -10.27 -16.23 15.15
CA ASP A 380 -10.60 -15.15 14.22
C ASP A 380 -9.60 -13.98 14.26
N PHE A 381 -8.34 -14.26 14.61
CA PHE A 381 -7.25 -13.30 14.45
C PHE A 381 -6.86 -13.19 12.98
N GLU A 382 -6.56 -12.00 12.48
CA GLU A 382 -6.17 -11.80 11.09
C GLU A 382 -4.74 -11.27 10.98
N LEU A 383 -3.88 -12.00 10.26
CA LEU A 383 -2.57 -11.52 9.82
C LEU A 383 -2.74 -10.88 8.44
N SER A 384 -2.41 -9.61 8.29
CA SER A 384 -2.54 -8.88 7.02
C SER A 384 -1.22 -8.30 6.56
N PHE A 385 -0.93 -8.44 5.27
CA PHE A 385 0.17 -7.75 4.60
C PHE A 385 -0.43 -6.69 3.69
N ASP A 386 -0.58 -5.47 4.19
CA ASP A 386 -1.52 -4.49 3.62
C ASP A 386 -0.94 -3.70 2.44
N SER A 387 0.11 -2.90 2.70
CA SER A 387 0.63 -1.93 1.74
C SER A 387 2.09 -1.55 2.02
N LEU A 388 2.71 -0.80 1.10
CA LEU A 388 4.02 -0.17 1.31
C LEU A 388 3.86 1.34 1.53
N SER A 389 4.74 1.92 2.34
CA SER A 389 4.85 3.36 2.54
C SER A 389 6.31 3.81 2.35
N PRO A 390 6.61 4.72 1.43
CA PRO A 390 5.73 5.27 0.40
C PRO A 390 5.40 4.24 -0.69
N SER A 391 4.22 4.35 -1.29
CA SER A 391 3.81 3.46 -2.38
C SER A 391 4.71 3.61 -3.61
N ILE A 392 4.87 2.55 -4.41
CA ILE A 392 5.62 2.64 -5.68
C ILE A 392 4.92 3.60 -6.65
N ALA A 393 3.58 3.56 -6.70
CA ALA A 393 2.78 4.35 -7.63
C ALA A 393 2.85 5.87 -7.37
N SER A 394 3.29 6.30 -6.19
CA SER A 394 3.49 7.72 -5.86
C SER A 394 4.88 8.24 -6.20
N ARG A 395 5.77 7.40 -6.76
CA ARG A 395 7.15 7.78 -7.06
C ARG A 395 7.27 8.21 -8.52
N THR A 396 8.00 9.30 -8.74
CA THR A 396 8.39 9.70 -10.09
C THR A 396 9.58 8.86 -10.53
N PRO A 397 9.54 8.23 -11.70
CA PRO A 397 10.67 7.44 -12.19
C PRO A 397 11.74 8.34 -12.81
N LEU A 398 12.99 7.91 -12.64
CA LEU A 398 14.07 8.20 -13.58
C LEU A 398 13.98 7.17 -14.72
N GLU A 399 13.84 7.63 -15.95
CA GLU A 399 13.67 6.78 -17.13
C GLU A 399 14.84 6.95 -18.09
N LEU A 400 15.42 5.84 -18.52
CA LEU A 400 16.32 5.76 -19.67
C LEU A 400 15.55 5.09 -20.80
N GLU A 401 15.22 5.84 -21.85
CA GLU A 401 14.51 5.31 -23.01
C GLU A 401 15.39 5.41 -24.26
N ARG A 402 15.32 4.39 -25.12
CA ARG A 402 15.99 4.42 -26.41
C ARG A 402 15.35 5.46 -27.33
N ALA A 403 16.15 6.39 -27.82
CA ALA A 403 15.74 7.39 -28.79
C ALA A 403 16.68 7.35 -30.00
N GLY A 404 16.21 6.79 -31.12
CA GLY A 404 17.04 6.69 -32.34
C GLY A 404 18.20 5.71 -32.18
N ASP A 405 19.43 6.21 -32.27
CA ASP A 405 20.68 5.48 -32.07
C ASP A 405 21.32 5.75 -30.69
N GLY A 406 20.59 6.41 -29.80
CA GLY A 406 21.02 6.75 -28.45
C GLY A 406 20.03 6.38 -27.34
N TYR A 407 20.37 6.83 -26.13
CA TYR A 407 19.52 6.80 -24.95
C TYR A 407 19.27 8.21 -24.44
N THR A 408 18.01 8.47 -24.13
CA THR A 408 17.51 9.67 -23.51
C THR A 408 17.25 9.39 -22.04
N VAL A 409 17.65 10.32 -21.16
CA VAL A 409 17.26 10.30 -19.74
C VAL A 409 16.13 11.30 -19.53
N THR A 410 15.03 10.81 -18.98
CA THR A 410 13.92 11.60 -18.48
C THR A 410 13.90 11.53 -16.97
N PHE A 411 13.86 12.67 -16.28
CA PHE A 411 13.88 12.72 -14.82
C PHE A 411 13.30 14.05 -14.30
N VAL A 412 12.86 14.06 -13.05
CA VAL A 412 12.51 15.30 -12.33
C VAL A 412 13.63 15.64 -11.36
N ASN A 413 14.12 16.89 -11.37
CA ASN A 413 15.16 17.34 -10.45
C ASN A 413 14.58 17.70 -9.06
N ASN A 414 15.45 17.98 -8.08
CA ASN A 414 15.03 18.41 -6.74
C ASN A 414 14.20 19.72 -6.67
N ASP A 415 14.13 20.51 -7.74
CA ASP A 415 13.26 21.70 -7.81
C ASP A 415 11.86 21.37 -8.38
N GLY A 416 11.60 20.11 -8.77
CA GLY A 416 10.37 19.67 -9.41
C GLY A 416 10.31 19.93 -10.92
N ASP A 417 11.43 20.30 -11.54
CA ASP A 417 11.53 20.53 -12.98
C ASP A 417 11.86 19.23 -13.73
N GLU A 418 11.04 18.91 -14.73
CA GLU A 418 11.23 17.75 -15.60
C GLU A 418 12.24 18.05 -16.71
N TYR A 419 13.16 17.12 -16.93
CA TYR A 419 14.17 17.13 -17.98
C TYR A 419 14.03 15.91 -18.87
N ASP A 420 14.34 16.10 -20.15
CA ASP A 420 14.41 15.09 -21.20
C ASP A 420 15.61 15.45 -22.09
N PHE A 421 16.65 14.60 -22.09
CA PHE A 421 17.84 14.85 -22.90
C PHE A 421 18.62 13.57 -23.25
N GLU A 422 19.27 13.57 -24.40
CA GLU A 422 20.10 12.45 -24.86
C GLU A 422 21.44 12.39 -24.11
N VAL A 423 21.66 11.34 -23.33
CA VAL A 423 22.91 11.12 -22.57
C VAL A 423 23.97 10.44 -23.40
N LEU A 424 23.58 9.50 -24.27
CA LEU A 424 24.48 8.59 -24.96
C LEU A 424 23.98 8.37 -26.39
N ALA A 425 24.88 8.33 -27.36
CA ALA A 425 24.56 8.04 -28.76
C ALA A 425 25.57 7.08 -29.41
N GLU A 426 25.17 6.43 -30.51
CA GLU A 426 26.08 5.64 -31.35
C GLU A 426 27.01 6.55 -32.18
N GLY A 427 28.31 6.47 -31.92
CA GLY A 427 29.33 7.14 -32.73
C GLY A 427 29.66 6.40 -34.04
N THR A 428 30.36 7.09 -34.94
CA THR A 428 30.66 6.62 -36.31
C THR A 428 31.49 5.32 -36.44
N THR A 429 32.05 4.78 -35.34
CA THR A 429 32.93 3.60 -35.33
C THR A 429 32.58 2.57 -34.25
N ASN A 430 31.28 2.34 -33.99
CA ASN A 430 30.80 1.47 -32.90
C ASN A 430 31.23 1.97 -31.51
N THR A 431 31.58 3.24 -31.39
CA THR A 431 31.97 3.88 -30.14
C THR A 431 30.74 4.48 -29.50
N ILE A 432 30.61 4.42 -28.18
CA ILE A 432 29.59 5.20 -27.46
C ILE A 432 30.12 6.62 -27.30
N THR A 433 29.29 7.63 -27.54
CA THR A 433 29.59 9.04 -27.26
C THR A 433 28.58 9.61 -26.28
N ASN A 434 28.96 10.65 -25.55
CA ASN A 434 28.01 11.44 -24.75
C ASN A 434 27.25 12.37 -25.70
N GLY A 435 25.94 12.18 -25.83
CA GLY A 435 25.08 12.90 -26.80
C GLY A 435 25.40 12.60 -28.27
N GLU A 436 24.52 13.07 -29.16
CA GLU A 436 24.69 13.07 -30.62
C GLU A 436 26.02 13.75 -31.02
N ASP A 437 26.84 13.09 -31.84
CA ASP A 437 28.14 13.62 -32.30
C ASP A 437 29.16 14.01 -31.21
N GLY A 438 28.92 13.70 -29.92
CA GLY A 438 29.81 14.04 -28.81
C GLY A 438 29.69 15.49 -28.31
N ASP A 439 28.52 16.10 -28.52
CA ASP A 439 28.23 17.48 -28.10
C ASP A 439 27.92 17.61 -26.60
N PHE A 440 27.66 16.51 -25.88
CA PHE A 440 27.45 16.51 -24.45
C PHE A 440 28.77 16.26 -23.69
N VAL A 441 29.21 17.23 -22.87
CA VAL A 441 30.51 17.18 -22.19
C VAL A 441 30.38 17.07 -20.67
N LEU A 442 31.04 16.04 -20.13
CA LEU A 442 31.03 15.69 -18.70
C LEU A 442 32.41 15.88 -18.08
N ALA A 443 32.46 16.38 -16.84
CA ALA A 443 33.70 16.57 -16.09
C ALA A 443 34.78 17.39 -16.84
N GLN A 444 34.36 18.39 -17.64
CA GLN A 444 35.27 19.23 -18.43
C GLN A 444 35.25 20.68 -17.96
N THR A 445 36.38 21.36 -18.15
CA THR A 445 36.51 22.81 -17.89
C THR A 445 36.44 23.64 -19.16
N ASN A 446 36.70 23.07 -20.34
CA ASN A 446 36.59 23.80 -21.61
C ASN A 446 35.33 23.31 -22.31
N ILE A 447 34.47 24.23 -22.72
CA ILE A 447 33.20 23.95 -23.35
C ILE A 447 33.13 24.78 -24.64
N ASP A 448 32.80 24.13 -25.75
CA ASP A 448 32.70 24.72 -27.08
C ASP A 448 31.26 25.17 -27.39
N ASP A 449 31.10 26.08 -28.35
CA ASP A 449 29.81 26.55 -28.87
C ASP A 449 28.98 25.38 -29.43
N GLY A 450 27.70 25.36 -29.09
CA GLY A 450 26.77 24.29 -29.44
C GLY A 450 26.87 23.04 -28.55
N GLN A 451 27.77 22.98 -27.56
CA GLN A 451 27.84 21.86 -26.61
C GLN A 451 26.84 21.99 -25.46
N TYR A 452 26.52 20.83 -24.87
CA TYR A 452 25.68 20.70 -23.68
C TYR A 452 26.52 20.27 -22.47
N TYR A 453 26.15 20.73 -21.27
CA TYR A 453 26.82 20.33 -20.03
C TYR A 453 25.91 20.49 -18.81
N ILE A 454 26.29 19.82 -17.72
CA ILE A 454 25.59 19.85 -16.43
C ILE A 454 26.36 20.71 -15.42
N LEU A 455 25.65 21.51 -14.63
CA LEU A 455 26.12 22.08 -13.38
C LEU A 455 25.20 21.66 -12.22
N GLU A 456 25.69 21.79 -10.99
CA GLU A 456 24.93 21.55 -9.75
C GLU A 456 24.88 22.85 -8.94
N SER A 457 23.78 23.07 -8.20
CA SER A 457 23.73 24.17 -7.22
C SER A 457 24.74 23.98 -6.08
N ASP A 458 25.18 25.09 -5.46
CA ASP A 458 26.09 25.11 -4.31
C ASP A 458 25.32 24.85 -3.00
N ALA A 459 24.66 23.69 -2.91
CA ALA A 459 24.05 23.23 -1.67
C ALA A 459 25.02 22.38 -0.84
N ALA A 460 24.96 22.55 0.49
CA ALA A 460 25.82 21.86 1.44
C ALA A 460 25.55 20.35 1.45
N ASP A 461 24.27 19.99 1.42
CA ASP A 461 23.78 18.62 1.46
C ASP A 461 23.42 18.17 0.03
N THR A 462 23.74 16.93 -0.33
CA THR A 462 23.53 16.41 -1.70
C THR A 462 22.06 16.39 -2.07
N GLY A 463 21.19 16.00 -1.14
CA GLY A 463 19.73 16.01 -1.32
C GLY A 463 19.10 17.40 -1.53
N ASP A 464 19.81 18.49 -1.24
CA ASP A 464 19.35 19.86 -1.52
C ASP A 464 19.87 20.40 -2.86
N ARG A 465 20.74 19.65 -3.56
CA ARG A 465 21.34 20.11 -4.80
C ARG A 465 20.38 19.97 -5.96
N VAL A 466 20.44 20.96 -6.84
CA VAL A 466 19.63 21.03 -8.05
C VAL A 466 20.55 20.83 -9.24
N THR A 467 20.12 19.99 -10.19
CA THR A 467 20.82 19.78 -11.45
C THR A 467 20.36 20.82 -12.47
N TYR A 468 21.31 21.50 -13.12
CA TYR A 468 21.07 22.45 -14.21
C TYR A 468 21.68 21.95 -15.51
N PHE A 469 20.89 21.98 -16.59
CA PHE A 469 21.37 21.68 -17.95
C PHE A 469 21.48 22.95 -18.80
N PHE A 470 22.65 23.13 -19.41
CA PHE A 470 22.93 24.27 -20.27
C PHE A 470 23.34 23.84 -21.67
N GLU A 471 22.87 24.61 -22.65
CA GLU A 471 23.38 24.61 -24.03
C GLU A 471 24.12 25.92 -24.30
N VAL A 472 25.34 25.83 -24.83
CA VAL A 472 26.11 27.00 -25.25
C VAL A 472 25.57 27.51 -26.58
N ARG A 473 25.08 28.76 -26.60
CA ARG A 473 24.43 29.36 -27.78
C ARG A 473 25.31 30.30 -28.58
N ASP A 474 26.20 31.02 -27.91
CA ASP A 474 27.14 31.96 -28.52
C ASP A 474 28.33 32.20 -27.57
N VAL A 475 29.52 32.37 -28.14
CA VAL A 475 30.76 32.67 -27.42
C VAL A 475 31.40 33.93 -28.04
N ASP A 476 31.29 35.08 -27.38
CA ASP A 476 31.83 36.33 -27.93
C ASP A 476 33.16 36.74 -27.25
N ASN A 477 34.25 36.49 -27.96
CA ASN A 477 35.59 36.94 -27.60
C ASN A 477 36.02 38.26 -28.28
N THR A 478 35.17 38.81 -29.14
CA THR A 478 35.47 40.00 -29.94
C THR A 478 35.02 41.29 -29.25
N THR A 479 34.05 41.20 -28.34
CA THR A 479 33.54 42.29 -27.53
C THR A 479 34.27 42.42 -26.19
N SER A 480 34.04 43.55 -25.52
CA SER A 480 34.55 43.81 -24.17
C SER A 480 33.39 44.40 -23.37
N PRO A 481 32.87 43.71 -22.35
CA PRO A 481 33.38 42.44 -21.78
C PRO A 481 33.25 41.25 -22.75
N LYS A 482 34.04 40.20 -22.52
CA LYS A 482 33.88 38.93 -23.24
C LYS A 482 32.74 38.19 -22.57
N GLU A 483 31.86 37.60 -23.35
CA GLU A 483 30.59 37.06 -22.87
C GLU A 483 30.29 35.69 -23.50
N VAL A 484 29.47 34.90 -22.80
CA VAL A 484 28.92 33.63 -23.26
C VAL A 484 27.40 33.65 -23.05
N ASP A 485 26.64 33.22 -24.06
CA ASP A 485 25.20 33.04 -23.97
C ASP A 485 24.90 31.57 -23.66
N LEU A 486 24.30 31.33 -22.50
CA LEU A 486 23.92 30.00 -22.03
C LEU A 486 22.40 29.88 -22.02
N LYS A 487 21.88 28.84 -22.67
CA LYS A 487 20.45 28.51 -22.60
C LYS A 487 20.22 27.44 -21.54
N ASN A 488 19.44 27.78 -20.52
CA ASN A 488 18.91 26.80 -19.58
C ASN A 488 17.86 25.94 -20.30
N LEU A 489 18.02 24.61 -20.27
CA LEU A 489 17.13 23.71 -20.99
C LEU A 489 15.76 23.54 -20.32
N ILE A 490 15.60 23.84 -19.03
CA ILE A 490 14.30 23.77 -18.32
C ILE A 490 13.34 24.82 -18.90
N ASP A 491 13.66 26.08 -18.69
CA ASP A 491 12.75 27.19 -18.96
C ASP A 491 12.95 27.77 -20.38
N GLY A 492 13.98 27.28 -21.08
CA GLY A 492 14.38 27.71 -22.41
C GLY A 492 14.96 29.13 -22.43
N THR A 493 15.20 29.76 -21.29
CA THR A 493 15.75 31.10 -21.20
C THR A 493 17.22 31.10 -21.57
N THR A 494 17.67 32.18 -22.20
CA THR A 494 19.08 32.39 -22.53
C THR A 494 19.59 33.57 -21.74
N SER A 495 20.65 33.33 -20.97
CA SER A 495 21.30 34.29 -20.09
C SER A 495 22.73 34.54 -20.58
N THR A 496 23.14 35.81 -20.57
CA THR A 496 24.49 36.23 -20.95
C THR A 496 25.36 36.38 -19.71
N TYR A 497 26.53 35.74 -19.71
CA TYR A 497 27.48 35.75 -18.60
C TYR A 497 28.82 36.34 -19.05
N GLU A 498 29.34 37.33 -18.31
CA GLU A 498 30.66 37.88 -18.52
C GLU A 498 31.74 37.04 -17.81
N VAL A 499 33.01 37.22 -18.18
CA VAL A 499 34.13 36.59 -17.45
C VAL A 499 34.13 37.02 -15.97
N ASN A 500 34.21 36.05 -15.07
CA ASN A 500 34.03 36.11 -13.61
C ASN A 500 32.58 36.30 -13.12
N ASP A 501 31.59 36.18 -13.99
CA ASP A 501 30.20 36.02 -13.54
C ASP A 501 29.99 34.56 -13.13
N GLU A 502 29.30 34.39 -11.99
CA GLU A 502 28.81 33.11 -11.50
C GLU A 502 27.60 32.68 -12.35
N ILE A 503 27.55 31.39 -12.69
CA ILE A 503 26.45 30.80 -13.45
C ILE A 503 25.39 30.32 -12.46
N GLU A 504 24.23 30.97 -12.47
CA GLU A 504 23.15 30.73 -11.49
C GLU A 504 23.67 30.71 -10.04
N ASP A 505 23.26 29.74 -9.22
CA ASP A 505 23.70 29.54 -7.82
C ASP A 505 24.61 28.30 -7.70
N THR A 506 25.52 28.13 -8.66
CA THR A 506 26.37 26.92 -8.78
C THR A 506 27.75 27.07 -8.15
N ASN A 507 28.15 28.30 -7.75
CA ASN A 507 29.51 28.63 -7.33
C ASN A 507 30.57 28.31 -8.41
N ILE A 508 30.15 28.24 -9.68
CA ILE A 508 30.99 28.05 -10.86
C ILE A 508 30.93 29.33 -11.70
N ASP A 509 32.11 29.87 -12.01
CA ASP A 509 32.26 31.10 -12.77
C ASP A 509 32.69 30.80 -14.21
N VAL A 510 32.39 31.73 -15.12
CA VAL A 510 33.06 31.82 -16.42
C VAL A 510 34.51 32.31 -16.21
N ASP A 511 35.50 31.42 -16.16
CA ASP A 511 36.91 31.75 -15.89
C ASP A 511 37.59 32.48 -17.06
N ALA A 512 37.35 32.03 -18.30
CA ALA A 512 37.93 32.67 -19.49
C ALA A 512 37.16 32.37 -20.77
N VAL A 513 37.31 33.26 -21.76
CA VAL A 513 36.87 33.05 -23.15
C VAL A 513 38.10 33.16 -24.06
N PRO A 514 38.82 32.05 -24.31
CA PRO A 514 40.10 32.06 -25.05
C PRO A 514 39.96 32.40 -26.54
N ASP A 515 38.94 31.92 -27.23
CA ASP A 515 38.68 32.11 -28.68
C ASP A 515 37.17 32.32 -28.95
N GLU A 516 36.76 32.35 -30.23
CA GLU A 516 35.38 32.67 -30.66
C GLU A 516 34.41 31.49 -30.49
N ASP A 517 34.91 30.29 -30.16
CA ASP A 517 34.08 29.09 -30.11
C ASP A 517 34.20 28.35 -28.76
N THR A 518 35.10 28.74 -27.85
CA THR A 518 35.33 28.03 -26.57
C THR A 518 35.34 28.99 -25.39
N PHE A 519 34.75 28.57 -24.26
CA PHE A 519 34.95 29.19 -22.95
C PHE A 519 35.42 28.18 -21.90
N THR A 520 35.87 28.67 -20.74
CA THR A 520 36.34 27.85 -19.63
C THR A 520 35.61 28.14 -18.32
N LEU A 521 35.24 27.08 -17.61
CA LEU A 521 34.64 27.12 -16.27
C LEU A 521 35.71 27.18 -15.17
N SER A 522 35.38 27.76 -14.01
CA SER A 522 36.27 27.81 -12.84
C SER A 522 36.49 26.43 -12.18
N SER A 523 35.56 25.49 -12.38
CA SER A 523 35.68 24.06 -12.06
C SER A 523 35.18 23.20 -13.22
N ALA A 524 35.43 21.89 -13.17
CA ALA A 524 34.85 20.98 -14.16
C ALA A 524 33.31 20.97 -14.05
N SER A 525 32.63 20.78 -15.19
CA SER A 525 31.21 20.46 -15.23
C SER A 525 30.90 19.19 -14.43
N ALA A 526 29.65 19.01 -14.05
CA ALA A 526 29.22 17.80 -13.35
C ALA A 526 29.22 16.59 -14.28
N SER A 527 29.21 15.40 -13.68
CA SER A 527 29.05 14.12 -14.37
C SER A 527 27.98 13.26 -13.70
N ARG A 528 27.04 13.91 -13.02
CA ARG A 528 25.94 13.24 -12.33
C ARG A 528 24.69 14.10 -12.40
N ILE A 529 23.57 13.44 -12.23
CA ILE A 529 22.23 14.00 -12.18
C ILE A 529 21.65 13.67 -10.82
N ILE A 530 20.98 14.65 -10.23
CA ILE A 530 20.29 14.55 -8.95
C ILE A 530 18.81 14.65 -9.25
N HIS A 531 18.13 13.52 -9.09
CA HIS A 531 16.68 13.37 -9.20
C HIS A 531 16.00 13.84 -7.91
N GLU A 532 14.71 14.16 -7.97
CA GLU A 532 13.90 14.47 -6.80
C GLU A 532 13.99 13.36 -5.73
N GLY A 533 14.03 13.76 -4.46
CA GLY A 533 14.28 12.85 -3.34
C GLY A 533 15.75 12.54 -3.08
N GLY A 534 16.68 12.87 -3.99
CA GLY A 534 18.12 12.73 -3.77
C GLY A 534 18.82 11.62 -4.56
N LEU A 535 18.09 10.76 -5.28
CA LEU A 535 18.69 9.72 -6.13
C LEU A 535 19.72 10.31 -7.11
N VAL A 536 20.93 9.73 -7.14
CA VAL A 536 22.03 10.22 -7.98
C VAL A 536 22.33 9.26 -9.13
N LEU A 537 22.08 9.68 -10.37
CA LEU A 537 22.59 9.00 -11.56
C LEU A 537 23.98 9.54 -11.91
N ASN A 538 25.01 8.71 -11.73
CA ASN A 538 26.37 9.02 -12.20
C ASN A 538 26.56 8.56 -13.65
N LEU A 539 26.96 9.52 -14.49
CA LEU A 539 27.25 9.32 -15.90
C LEU A 539 28.71 8.90 -16.09
N ASP A 540 28.95 7.99 -17.04
CA ASP A 540 30.29 7.48 -17.32
C ASP A 540 31.16 8.54 -18.01
N THR A 541 32.23 8.98 -17.36
CA THR A 541 33.22 9.89 -17.95
C THR A 541 34.27 9.16 -18.79
N ASP A 542 34.40 7.84 -18.61
CA ASP A 542 35.43 6.99 -19.20
C ASP A 542 34.81 6.02 -20.22
N LEU A 543 34.03 6.55 -21.18
CA LEU A 543 33.44 5.77 -22.26
C LEU A 543 34.50 4.92 -22.98
N THR A 544 34.27 3.61 -23.01
CA THR A 544 35.12 2.70 -23.77
C THR A 544 34.55 2.48 -25.17
N ASP A 545 35.39 2.01 -26.10
CA ASP A 545 34.99 1.77 -27.50
C ASP A 545 33.77 0.82 -27.66
N ASN A 546 33.27 0.13 -26.63
CA ASN A 546 32.10 -0.77 -26.77
C ASN A 546 31.18 -0.84 -25.54
N ALA A 547 31.45 -0.08 -24.47
CA ALA A 547 30.66 -0.14 -23.23
C ALA A 547 30.78 1.16 -22.41
N SER A 548 29.68 1.51 -21.76
CA SER A 548 29.54 2.57 -20.76
C SER A 548 28.89 1.96 -19.52
N ASN A 549 29.39 2.27 -18.32
CA ASN A 549 28.74 1.85 -17.08
C ASN A 549 28.06 3.04 -16.44
N LEU A 550 26.74 2.98 -16.32
CA LEU A 550 25.98 3.94 -15.55
C LEU A 550 25.74 3.37 -14.16
N THR A 551 25.74 4.25 -13.17
CA THR A 551 25.47 3.86 -11.79
C THR A 551 24.46 4.79 -11.18
N ILE A 552 23.43 4.24 -10.56
CA ILE A 552 22.47 4.97 -9.76
C ILE A 552 22.80 4.67 -8.30
N VAL A 553 22.95 5.73 -7.51
CA VAL A 553 23.28 5.65 -6.09
C VAL A 553 22.11 6.22 -5.32
N GLU A 554 21.57 5.42 -4.42
CA GLU A 554 20.57 5.88 -3.45
C GLU A 554 21.24 6.91 -2.54
N ASP A 555 20.58 8.04 -2.29
CA ASP A 555 21.24 9.08 -1.49
C ASP A 555 21.48 8.57 -0.08
N ALA A 556 22.74 8.64 0.34
CA ALA A 556 23.09 8.56 1.75
C ALA A 556 23.08 9.99 2.29
N GLY A 557 21.88 10.53 2.48
CA GLY A 557 21.71 11.77 3.21
C GLY A 557 22.62 11.73 4.45
N GLU A 558 23.42 12.78 4.67
CA GLU A 558 24.37 12.82 5.82
C GLU A 558 23.66 12.85 7.18
N ASP A 559 22.32 12.85 7.19
CA ASP A 559 21.47 12.67 8.35
C ASP A 559 21.60 11.23 8.84
N GLY A 560 22.71 10.97 9.54
CA GLY A 560 23.18 9.65 9.99
C GLY A 560 22.32 8.93 11.03
N ASP A 561 21.01 9.03 10.89
CA ASP A 561 20.01 8.19 11.53
C ASP A 561 19.49 7.08 10.59
N ASP A 562 19.81 7.12 9.28
CA ASP A 562 19.44 6.07 8.33
C ASP A 562 20.39 4.85 8.40
N ILE A 563 19.83 3.65 8.58
CA ILE A 563 20.53 2.45 9.09
C ILE A 563 21.19 1.66 7.94
N THR A 564 20.72 1.83 6.71
CA THR A 564 21.21 1.08 5.54
C THR A 564 22.30 1.87 4.78
N ALA A 565 23.40 1.19 4.46
CA ALA A 565 24.44 1.79 3.62
C ALA A 565 23.86 2.02 2.20
N PRO A 566 24.15 3.16 1.55
CA PRO A 566 23.60 3.47 0.24
C PRO A 566 23.90 2.34 -0.74
N ASP A 567 22.86 1.84 -1.42
CA ASP A 567 23.06 0.85 -2.47
C ASP A 567 23.40 1.54 -3.79
N THR A 568 24.00 0.76 -4.69
CA THR A 568 24.38 1.21 -6.02
C THR A 568 23.83 0.25 -7.05
N LEU A 569 22.88 0.72 -7.85
CA LEU A 569 22.44 0.04 -9.06
C LEU A 569 23.48 0.27 -10.15
N THR A 570 24.01 -0.78 -10.74
CA THR A 570 24.95 -0.71 -11.86
C THR A 570 24.38 -1.44 -13.06
N PHE A 571 24.45 -0.79 -14.23
CA PHE A 571 24.10 -1.39 -15.50
C PHE A 571 25.04 -0.90 -16.59
N ALA A 572 25.28 -1.75 -17.58
CA ALA A 572 26.20 -1.46 -18.68
C ALA A 572 25.43 -1.22 -19.96
N ILE A 573 25.68 -0.10 -20.64
CA ILE A 573 25.20 0.13 -22.00
C ILE A 573 26.29 -0.35 -22.95
N THR A 574 25.95 -1.30 -23.82
CA THR A 574 26.92 -1.92 -24.73
C THR A 574 26.44 -1.86 -26.18
N HIS A 575 27.37 -1.97 -27.11
CA HIS A 575 27.03 -2.05 -28.53
C HIS A 575 26.68 -3.49 -28.92
N ASP A 576 25.47 -3.74 -29.42
CA ASP A 576 25.15 -5.03 -30.02
C ASP A 576 25.88 -5.17 -31.37
N ASN A 577 26.69 -6.22 -31.48
CA ASN A 577 27.48 -6.51 -32.68
C ASN A 577 26.75 -7.46 -33.65
N THR A 578 25.52 -7.89 -33.35
CA THR A 578 24.85 -9.00 -34.02
C THR A 578 23.68 -8.60 -34.92
N ASP A 579 22.89 -7.60 -34.55
CA ASP A 579 21.86 -6.99 -35.41
C ASP A 579 22.02 -5.46 -35.45
N ASP A 580 21.58 -4.83 -36.55
CA ASP A 580 21.64 -3.40 -36.94
C ASP A 580 22.13 -2.33 -35.93
N LYS A 581 23.33 -2.50 -35.35
CA LYS A 581 24.07 -1.57 -34.48
C LYS A 581 23.20 -0.75 -33.51
N GLN A 582 22.74 -1.39 -32.45
CA GLN A 582 21.96 -0.70 -31.42
C GLN A 582 22.74 -0.73 -30.11
N LEU A 583 22.62 0.34 -29.33
CA LEU A 583 23.04 0.34 -27.95
C LEU A 583 22.02 -0.46 -27.15
N GLU A 584 22.49 -1.37 -26.29
CA GLU A 584 21.66 -2.27 -25.46
C GLU A 584 21.97 -2.03 -23.99
N ILE A 585 20.92 -1.95 -23.16
CA ILE A 585 21.05 -1.98 -21.71
C ILE A 585 21.30 -3.44 -21.30
N GLY A 586 22.46 -3.70 -20.73
CA GLY A 586 22.80 -5.01 -20.19
C GLY A 586 22.16 -5.26 -18.83
N ALA A 587 22.40 -6.45 -18.28
CA ALA A 587 21.88 -6.86 -16.98
C ALA A 587 22.19 -5.83 -15.88
N VAL A 588 21.19 -5.65 -15.02
CA VAL A 588 21.23 -4.74 -13.89
C VAL A 588 21.75 -5.50 -12.65
N SER A 589 22.51 -4.84 -11.79
CA SER A 589 23.02 -5.44 -10.55
C SER A 589 23.10 -4.43 -9.42
N TRP A 590 22.69 -4.85 -8.23
CA TRP A 590 22.87 -4.10 -7.00
C TRP A 590 24.25 -4.35 -6.35
N GLY A 591 24.74 -3.37 -5.62
CA GLY A 591 25.99 -3.46 -4.85
C GLY A 591 25.80 -4.22 -3.52
N ASN A 592 24.59 -4.21 -2.98
CA ASN A 592 24.21 -4.88 -1.73
C ASN A 592 23.59 -6.27 -2.00
N ALA A 593 23.81 -7.20 -1.08
CA ALA A 593 23.32 -8.58 -1.17
C ALA A 593 21.88 -8.76 -0.65
N THR A 594 21.35 -7.79 0.09
CA THR A 594 19.94 -7.78 0.54
C THR A 594 19.00 -7.28 -0.54
N SER A 595 19.54 -6.64 -1.58
CA SER A 595 18.80 -6.17 -2.74
C SER A 595 18.56 -7.29 -3.74
N ILE A 596 17.37 -7.28 -4.34
CA ILE A 596 16.90 -8.29 -5.28
C ILE A 596 17.05 -7.73 -6.69
N SER A 597 17.69 -8.49 -7.57
CA SER A 597 17.89 -8.14 -8.98
C SER A 597 17.65 -9.35 -9.87
N GLY A 598 17.20 -9.13 -11.10
CA GLY A 598 17.10 -10.19 -12.10
C GLY A 598 15.83 -11.03 -12.00
N VAL A 599 14.73 -10.48 -11.48
CA VAL A 599 13.45 -11.19 -11.40
C VAL A 599 12.73 -11.00 -12.73
N ALA A 600 12.78 -12.01 -13.60
CA ALA A 600 12.20 -11.96 -14.94
C ALA A 600 10.72 -12.38 -14.95
N ASP A 601 9.87 -11.69 -15.71
CA ASP A 601 8.46 -12.07 -16.00
C ASP A 601 8.37 -13.49 -16.62
N ASP A 602 7.20 -14.16 -16.55
CA ASP A 602 6.87 -15.42 -17.28
C ASP A 602 7.12 -15.31 -18.80
N GLY A 603 7.10 -14.08 -19.35
CA GLY A 603 7.47 -13.80 -20.74
C GLY A 603 8.97 -13.66 -21.01
N ASP A 604 9.81 -13.47 -19.99
CA ASP A 604 11.17 -12.91 -20.08
C ASP A 604 11.21 -11.55 -20.84
N ASP A 605 10.08 -10.83 -20.90
CA ASP A 605 9.95 -9.54 -21.60
C ASP A 605 10.46 -8.37 -20.74
N TYR A 606 10.44 -8.54 -19.42
CA TYR A 606 10.90 -7.56 -18.43
C TYR A 606 11.74 -8.22 -17.34
N GLU A 607 12.68 -7.44 -16.80
CA GLU A 607 13.46 -7.74 -15.61
C GLU A 607 13.17 -6.69 -14.54
N TYR A 608 12.87 -7.16 -13.33
CA TYR A 608 12.57 -6.33 -12.18
C TYR A 608 13.57 -6.53 -11.04
N GLY A 609 13.64 -5.54 -10.16
CA GLY A 609 14.36 -5.67 -8.91
C GLY A 609 14.05 -4.55 -7.93
N MET A 610 14.44 -4.76 -6.67
CA MET A 610 14.28 -3.78 -5.60
C MET A 610 15.50 -3.75 -4.69
N SER A 611 15.90 -2.57 -4.25
CA SER A 611 16.89 -2.42 -3.20
C SER A 611 16.30 -2.65 -1.79
N ALA A 612 17.16 -2.77 -0.79
CA ALA A 612 16.73 -2.78 0.61
C ALA A 612 16.04 -1.47 1.04
N PHE A 613 16.49 -0.32 0.51
CA PHE A 613 15.88 0.99 0.75
C PHE A 613 14.49 1.11 0.09
N GLY A 614 14.22 0.25 -0.90
CA GLY A 614 12.95 0.17 -1.61
C GLY A 614 12.97 0.77 -3.00
N THR A 615 14.11 1.21 -3.53
CA THR A 615 14.21 1.63 -4.94
C THR A 615 13.88 0.46 -5.85
N TRP A 616 12.91 0.64 -6.71
CA TRP A 616 12.43 -0.38 -7.64
C TRP A 616 12.87 -0.07 -9.07
N TYR A 617 13.19 -1.10 -9.86
CA TYR A 617 13.47 -0.93 -11.28
C TYR A 617 12.70 -1.90 -12.16
N GLU A 618 12.50 -1.45 -13.40
CA GLU A 618 11.88 -2.19 -14.51
C GLU A 618 12.76 -2.02 -15.76
N LEU A 619 13.32 -3.11 -16.26
CA LEU A 619 14.13 -3.16 -17.47
C LEU A 619 13.39 -3.98 -18.53
N GLU A 620 13.21 -3.42 -19.72
CA GLU A 620 12.71 -4.18 -20.87
C GLU A 620 13.80 -5.09 -21.44
N THR A 621 13.50 -6.36 -21.70
CA THR A 621 14.51 -7.35 -22.14
C THR A 621 14.24 -7.95 -23.52
N ASP A 622 13.03 -7.89 -24.07
CA ASP A 622 12.71 -8.48 -25.40
C ASP A 622 13.29 -7.65 -26.57
N ASN A 623 13.37 -6.32 -26.44
CA ASN A 623 13.87 -5.40 -27.47
C ASN A 623 15.27 -4.84 -27.14
N SER A 624 16.08 -5.68 -26.47
CA SER A 624 17.47 -5.37 -26.11
C SER A 624 17.60 -4.17 -25.17
N GLY A 625 16.72 -4.01 -24.18
CA GLY A 625 16.81 -2.86 -23.27
C GLY A 625 16.25 -1.61 -23.90
N ASP A 626 15.05 -1.65 -24.49
CA ASP A 626 14.44 -0.44 -25.07
C ASP A 626 14.26 0.66 -24.01
N TYR A 627 14.03 0.28 -22.74
CA TYR A 627 14.05 1.22 -21.62
C TYR A 627 14.46 0.60 -20.28
N LEU A 628 14.86 1.46 -19.35
CA LEU A 628 15.04 1.18 -17.93
C LEU A 628 14.32 2.28 -17.13
N LYS A 629 13.40 1.91 -16.25
CA LYS A 629 12.78 2.84 -15.30
C LYS A 629 13.23 2.52 -13.89
N VAL A 630 13.51 3.57 -13.11
CA VAL A 630 13.96 3.46 -11.72
C VAL A 630 13.09 4.37 -10.85
N TYR A 631 12.37 3.77 -9.92
CA TYR A 631 11.40 4.41 -9.03
C TYR A 631 12.00 4.52 -7.64
N TYR A 632 12.50 5.70 -7.32
CA TYR A 632 13.15 5.99 -6.05
C TYR A 632 12.13 6.42 -4.98
N ALA A 633 12.33 5.95 -3.75
CA ALA A 633 11.58 6.40 -2.60
C ALA A 633 12.33 7.56 -1.94
N GLU A 634 11.65 8.63 -1.51
CA GLU A 634 12.32 9.74 -0.79
C GLU A 634 12.75 9.35 0.63
N GLU A 635 12.18 8.27 1.15
CA GLU A 635 12.45 7.68 2.46
C GLU A 635 12.46 6.15 2.33
N GLU A 636 13.09 5.46 3.28
CA GLU A 636 13.15 3.99 3.28
C GLU A 636 11.72 3.41 3.22
N THR A 637 11.52 2.37 2.41
CA THR A 637 10.19 1.80 2.21
C THR A 637 9.82 0.86 3.35
N ASP A 638 8.74 1.21 4.03
CA ASP A 638 8.13 0.41 5.09
C ASP A 638 7.08 -0.54 4.50
N PHE A 639 7.07 -1.77 5.02
CA PHE A 639 6.07 -2.78 4.74
C PHE A 639 5.06 -2.85 5.89
N LEU A 640 3.81 -2.52 5.60
CA LEU A 640 2.77 -2.45 6.63
C LEU A 640 2.16 -3.84 6.84
N VAL A 641 2.63 -4.52 7.90
CA VAL A 641 2.10 -5.80 8.36
C VAL A 641 1.32 -5.59 9.66
N PHE A 642 0.14 -6.18 9.77
CA PHE A 642 -0.70 -6.06 10.96
C PHE A 642 -1.17 -7.41 11.48
N LEU A 643 -1.24 -7.53 12.80
CA LEU A 643 -2.04 -8.54 13.48
C LEU A 643 -3.33 -7.87 13.99
N ASN A 644 -4.47 -8.40 13.58
CA ASN A 644 -5.78 -7.84 13.81
C ASN A 644 -6.61 -8.79 14.67
N GLY A 645 -7.39 -8.25 15.60
CA GLY A 645 -8.43 -9.02 16.29
C GLY A 645 -9.71 -9.13 15.45
N PRO A 646 -10.68 -9.98 15.84
CA PRO A 646 -11.92 -10.24 15.07
C PRO A 646 -12.75 -8.99 14.73
N ASP A 647 -12.73 -7.98 15.60
CA ASP A 647 -13.49 -6.73 15.41
C ASP A 647 -12.64 -5.60 14.80
N ALA A 648 -11.47 -5.93 14.26
CA ALA A 648 -10.58 -4.93 13.70
C ALA A 648 -11.20 -4.21 12.50
N VAL A 649 -11.01 -2.91 12.45
CA VAL A 649 -11.43 -2.08 11.32
C VAL A 649 -10.20 -1.39 10.75
N VAL A 650 -9.81 -1.81 9.55
CA VAL A 650 -8.79 -1.13 8.76
C VAL A 650 -9.34 0.21 8.34
N VAL A 651 -8.75 1.29 8.85
CA VAL A 651 -9.02 2.64 8.40
C VAL A 651 -7.82 3.08 7.60
N THR A 652 -7.89 2.86 6.30
CA THR A 652 -7.08 3.61 5.36
C THR A 652 -7.60 5.04 5.40
N SER A 653 -6.97 5.91 6.20
CA SER A 653 -7.09 7.32 5.92
C SER A 653 -6.34 7.53 4.62
N GLY A 654 -7.05 7.38 3.50
CA GLY A 654 -6.70 8.16 2.34
C GLY A 654 -6.59 9.58 2.87
N GLY A 655 -5.38 10.12 2.91
CA GLY A 655 -5.28 11.54 2.64
C GLY A 655 -6.00 11.68 1.32
N ASP A 656 -7.28 12.08 1.35
CA ASP A 656 -7.82 12.85 0.25
C ASP A 656 -6.71 13.85 0.02
N SER A 657 -5.98 13.70 -1.08
CA SER A 657 -5.08 14.70 -1.60
C SER A 657 -5.92 15.96 -1.50
N GLY A 658 -5.65 16.75 -0.46
CA GLY A 658 -6.45 17.90 -0.16
C GLY A 658 -6.04 18.86 -1.24
N ASP A 659 -6.67 18.74 -2.41
CA ASP A 659 -6.23 19.34 -3.66
C ASP A 659 -5.85 20.78 -3.33
N ALA A 660 -4.55 21.04 -3.32
CA ALA A 660 -4.04 22.33 -2.94
C ALA A 660 -4.30 23.24 -4.13
N TYR A 661 -5.51 23.78 -4.19
CA TYR A 661 -5.93 24.62 -5.29
C TYR A 661 -5.29 25.99 -5.16
N VAL A 662 -4.44 26.35 -6.12
CA VAL A 662 -4.07 27.76 -6.32
C VAL A 662 -5.20 28.42 -7.10
N ILE A 663 -5.84 29.42 -6.50
CA ILE A 663 -6.86 30.23 -7.19
C ILE A 663 -6.14 31.05 -8.27
N ASN A 664 -6.42 30.78 -9.54
CA ASN A 664 -5.89 31.57 -10.63
C ASN A 664 -6.41 33.02 -10.55
N GLU A 665 -5.52 34.00 -10.48
CA GLU A 665 -5.90 35.40 -10.36
C GLU A 665 -6.51 35.90 -11.69
N PHE A 666 -7.75 36.40 -11.63
CA PHE A 666 -8.45 36.89 -12.82
C PHE A 666 -7.84 38.24 -13.27
N VAL A 667 -7.23 38.29 -14.45
CA VAL A 667 -6.72 39.55 -15.01
C VAL A 667 -7.90 40.51 -15.24
N VAL A 668 -7.94 41.60 -14.48
CA VAL A 668 -9.00 42.63 -14.50
C VAL A 668 -9.02 43.36 -15.85
N GLY A 669 -9.62 42.73 -16.87
CA GLY A 669 -9.76 43.25 -18.22
C GLY A 669 -10.88 42.62 -19.04
N GLN A 670 -11.59 41.62 -18.51
CA GLN A 670 -12.56 40.83 -19.28
C GLN A 670 -14.04 41.27 -19.16
N ILE A 671 -14.39 42.19 -18.25
CA ILE A 671 -15.73 42.80 -18.23
C ILE A 671 -15.76 43.93 -19.26
N ALA A 672 -16.37 43.67 -20.41
CA ALA A 672 -16.57 44.66 -21.45
C ALA A 672 -17.99 45.24 -21.36
N VAL A 673 -18.09 46.56 -21.14
CA VAL A 673 -19.36 47.29 -21.31
C VAL A 673 -19.52 47.62 -22.80
N TYR A 674 -20.54 47.04 -23.43
CA TYR A 674 -20.82 47.30 -24.84
C TYR A 674 -21.61 48.62 -24.97
N ASP A 675 -20.97 49.65 -25.52
CA ASP A 675 -21.58 50.93 -25.87
C ASP A 675 -22.11 50.89 -27.32
N ASP A 676 -23.42 51.04 -27.49
CA ASP A 676 -24.10 50.93 -28.79
C ASP A 676 -23.95 52.22 -29.64
N GLU A 677 -23.33 53.29 -29.11
CA GLU A 677 -23.13 54.54 -29.87
C GLU A 677 -21.98 54.48 -30.90
N ALA A 678 -21.20 53.39 -30.97
CA ALA A 678 -20.03 53.30 -31.86
C ALA A 678 -20.31 52.80 -33.30
N MET A 679 -21.55 52.46 -33.69
CA MET A 679 -21.88 52.03 -35.08
C MET A 679 -22.63 53.06 -35.92
N SER A 680 -22.42 54.34 -35.64
CA SER A 680 -22.83 55.46 -36.50
C SER A 680 -21.69 56.45 -36.73
N LEU A 681 -20.55 55.98 -37.26
CA LEU A 681 -19.68 56.71 -38.23
C LEU A 681 -18.56 55.83 -38.79
#